data_AF-A0A812YK48-F1
#
_entry.id   AF-A0A812YK48-F1
#
_cell.length_a   1.000
_cell.length_b   1.000
_cell.length_c   1.000
_cell.angle_alpha   90.00
_cell.angle_beta   90.00
_cell.angle_gamma   90.00
#
_symmetry.space_group_name_H-M   'P 1'
#
loop_
_entity.id
_entity.type
_entity.pdbx_description
1 polymer ?
#
loop_
_entity_poly.entity_id
_entity_poly.type
_entity_poly.pdbx_seq_one_letter_code
_entity_poly.pdbx_strand_id
1 'polypeptide(L)'
;MIPAGRVWGHNTCQHLMQEDEAVVKVSFHHNAKALIDKIRLKGQAPDSEHLAAAVSFWQNCRPVHRLPVSSFAKVLRTGFLGSQHCLQTHAHDSEFAMQLPSVVALVASSFGEYIAAIQDFVDAFVRHEVLAHQASRHPILQPQQGQEVALNAMGGQKAQIQNAKQDLNTRREHLMTLFRRNKVQSLETELSGYTRAFQELQAASEEAARQGKHTTIGIGHQYDRVLETNKMVFAILGPHTLNYGEDKDGDEHDQGVHLIFRPECLHHPDVFVTPMAATFYNSGHGDAERPWWKCWQGSAPTSAFDKMTAEKLHPSSPLFYEALAHEFLAREAHKKSKPLREITREDMLRYLKTANAHHVVETHLPYATPLTWVERVIISEHTFAKMSESDQITTRTVFGPNLEIVAGTDSAQAQWKYASSKRLQPVPRPSFSWTVLPTRILEVVLPVQIPPKQRTRIFFRASRPNFRVNLASDRRSRGLLNPTFVRVDGEQCTVHDPSRKFTSVDKHFNRGVGKDGSAMYCLDVDGHLGRISFQHAGVSSMFSSSVLSFDRVGCWPKHVSFVVPRGHISFSDVRVYVGSKDTYLLEHECAWQPLEQENASAAGTSAATQDDVPGQVKIAFRSEPEEGWMSKAYHFVTGKGKSSAPALKLCSSGLECQVLASTHGVYGVDDLPHHLSQHMRKNRHLCLHGRSCRHLGDGDHDLLFVHMEKQDCPNGDACGQLCDPHHRAEYHHDGLWDLLLPCRHGSRCNIKDEKHGLRYHHDATLKYILNDDGLQLAKADCRDDRRNRSVAASSSAEAGLESKPKQSGRQLGYSDVDFSAIQAEVQDRIDDMEGIYNDAAIAGDFKDAKLDQYGNPIGGDFDLARDGAFEGFKILVLCAYHSMHGDLVSLTIPELRKKGFEVQTCTKEDEFTAALREGSFHVAWIISGKCFAGDKAAFVSEVRKFHEAGRGIRIYHISYIPMHHPCEALTSIIHYSYICGRASLRHRASAWKPYGARPLRRASKGLCRYCQAPRGCDHLLPRSCS
;
A
#
# COMPACT_ATOMS: atom_id res chain seq x y z
N MET A 1 -24.01 6.00 -21.86
CA MET A 1 -24.33 5.47 -20.50
C MET A 1 -23.05 5.24 -19.70
N ILE A 2 -22.74 6.10 -18.73
CA ILE A 2 -21.88 5.72 -17.60
C ILE A 2 -22.79 5.05 -16.55
N PRO A 3 -22.40 3.94 -15.90
CA PRO A 3 -23.16 3.40 -14.77
C PRO A 3 -23.08 4.36 -13.57
N ALA A 4 -24.23 4.76 -13.03
CA ALA A 4 -24.27 5.41 -11.72
C ALA A 4 -23.86 4.39 -10.65
N GLY A 5 -22.96 4.78 -9.74
CA GLY A 5 -22.35 3.85 -8.78
C GLY A 5 -20.96 3.36 -9.18
N ARG A 6 -20.09 4.25 -9.68
CA ARG A 6 -18.64 4.01 -9.55
C ARG A 6 -18.30 3.94 -8.07
N VAL A 7 -17.45 2.98 -7.70
CA VAL A 7 -16.96 2.82 -6.33
C VAL A 7 -15.49 3.14 -6.30
N TRP A 8 -15.09 3.87 -5.28
CA TRP A 8 -13.71 4.26 -5.05
C TRP A 8 -13.15 3.36 -3.95
N GLY A 9 -12.13 2.58 -4.29
CA GLY A 9 -11.54 1.58 -3.40
C GLY A 9 -10.19 2.02 -2.85
N HIS A 10 -10.10 2.26 -1.53
CA HIS A 10 -8.82 2.50 -0.86
C HIS A 10 -8.17 1.15 -0.54
N ASN A 11 -7.77 0.46 -1.60
CA ASN A 11 -6.50 -0.26 -1.65
C ASN A 11 -6.18 -1.14 -0.43
N THR A 12 -7.17 -1.88 0.08
CA THR A 12 -6.98 -2.88 1.14
C THR A 12 -6.02 -3.98 0.68
N CYS A 13 -5.93 -4.19 -0.64
CA CYS A 13 -4.93 -5.04 -1.29
C CYS A 13 -3.54 -4.41 -1.49
N GLN A 14 -3.33 -3.10 -1.28
CA GLN A 14 -2.08 -2.44 -1.64
C GLN A 14 -0.96 -2.67 -0.62
N HIS A 15 -1.21 -2.47 0.68
CA HIS A 15 -0.26 -2.90 1.73
C HIS A 15 -0.01 -4.42 1.65
N LEU A 16 -1.09 -5.21 1.46
CA LEU A 16 -1.03 -6.67 1.25
C LEU A 16 -0.26 -7.12 -0.02
N MET A 17 0.30 -6.20 -0.82
CA MET A 17 1.10 -6.47 -2.01
C MET A 17 2.35 -5.59 -2.17
N GLN A 18 2.68 -4.71 -1.22
CA GLN A 18 3.84 -3.81 -1.30
C GLN A 18 5.04 -4.25 -0.46
N GLU A 19 4.83 -5.11 0.54
CA GLU A 19 5.90 -5.74 1.30
C GLU A 19 6.13 -7.19 0.82
N ASP A 20 7.39 -7.57 0.59
CA ASP A 20 7.81 -8.96 0.28
C ASP A 20 7.98 -9.82 1.56
N GLU A 21 7.70 -9.23 2.73
CA GLU A 21 7.32 -9.91 3.96
C GLU A 21 6.28 -11.01 3.66
N ALA A 22 6.25 -12.06 4.49
CA ALA A 22 5.55 -13.30 4.17
C ALA A 22 4.02 -13.21 4.29
N VAL A 23 3.39 -12.44 3.38
CA VAL A 23 1.95 -12.11 3.22
C VAL A 23 1.11 -12.76 4.29
N VAL A 24 0.79 -12.00 5.35
CA VAL A 24 -0.23 -12.39 6.33
C VAL A 24 -1.46 -12.80 5.55
N LYS A 25 -1.77 -14.10 5.54
CA LYS A 25 -2.70 -14.68 4.58
C LYS A 25 -4.14 -14.35 4.99
N VAL A 26 -4.57 -13.12 4.68
CA VAL A 26 -5.97 -12.67 4.69
C VAL A 26 -6.73 -13.35 3.55
N SER A 27 -6.73 -14.68 3.59
CA SER A 27 -7.73 -15.50 2.96
C SER A 27 -8.94 -15.41 3.87
N PHE A 28 -9.94 -14.62 3.47
CA PHE A 28 -11.21 -14.52 4.19
C PHE A 28 -11.88 -15.89 4.39
N HIS A 29 -11.53 -16.89 3.55
CA HIS A 29 -11.88 -18.28 3.75
C HIS A 29 -11.10 -18.95 4.90
N HIS A 30 -9.79 -18.71 5.01
CA HIS A 30 -9.01 -19.18 6.16
C HIS A 30 -9.49 -18.54 7.47
N ASN A 31 -9.70 -17.22 7.50
CA ASN A 31 -10.19 -16.52 8.69
C ASN A 31 -11.57 -17.06 9.14
N ALA A 32 -12.51 -17.18 8.20
CA ALA A 32 -13.83 -17.76 8.46
C ALA A 32 -13.74 -19.22 8.95
N LYS A 33 -12.93 -20.07 8.29
CA LYS A 33 -12.74 -21.47 8.70
C LYS A 33 -12.08 -21.57 10.07
N ALA A 34 -11.02 -20.80 10.34
CA ALA A 34 -10.31 -20.81 11.61
C ALA A 34 -11.21 -20.36 12.77
N LEU A 35 -12.15 -19.42 12.52
CA LEU A 35 -13.15 -19.03 13.50
C LEU A 35 -14.12 -20.18 13.82
N ILE A 36 -14.67 -20.82 12.78
CA ILE A 36 -15.55 -21.99 12.91
C ILE A 36 -14.83 -23.16 13.62
N ASP A 37 -13.57 -23.42 13.25
CA ASP A 37 -12.72 -24.47 13.83
C ASP A 37 -12.48 -24.21 15.33
N LYS A 38 -12.06 -22.98 15.72
CA LYS A 38 -11.84 -22.60 17.12
C LYS A 38 -13.09 -22.76 17.99
N ILE A 39 -14.28 -22.49 17.43
CA ILE A 39 -15.56 -22.67 18.12
C ILE A 39 -15.87 -24.17 18.26
N ARG A 40 -15.78 -24.96 17.17
CA ARG A 40 -16.05 -26.42 17.18
C ARG A 40 -15.07 -27.21 18.06
N LEU A 41 -13.81 -26.78 18.17
CA LEU A 41 -12.76 -27.44 18.95
C LEU A 41 -13.04 -27.51 20.46
N LYS A 42 -14.00 -26.74 20.99
CA LYS A 42 -14.48 -26.88 22.38
C LYS A 42 -15.54 -27.98 22.56
N GLY A 43 -15.61 -28.93 21.62
CA GLY A 43 -16.42 -30.16 21.75
C GLY A 43 -17.93 -29.94 21.58
N GLN A 44 -18.34 -28.79 21.03
CA GLN A 44 -19.73 -28.44 20.83
C GLN A 44 -19.92 -27.82 19.45
N ALA A 45 -20.77 -28.44 18.63
CA ALA A 45 -21.37 -27.79 17.48
C ALA A 45 -22.76 -27.24 17.88
N PRO A 46 -23.25 -26.18 17.21
CA PRO A 46 -24.67 -25.86 17.26
C PRO A 46 -25.46 -26.97 16.57
N ASP A 47 -26.76 -27.05 16.86
CA ASP A 47 -27.65 -27.91 16.08
C ASP A 47 -27.68 -27.47 14.60
N SER A 48 -27.89 -28.42 13.69
CA SER A 48 -27.85 -28.20 12.25
C SER A 48 -29.02 -27.36 11.71
N GLU A 49 -30.22 -27.48 12.30
CA GLU A 49 -31.38 -26.66 11.96
C GLU A 49 -31.19 -25.24 12.50
N HIS A 50 -30.75 -25.10 13.75
CA HIS A 50 -30.48 -23.80 14.37
C HIS A 50 -29.34 -23.05 13.66
N LEU A 51 -28.27 -23.75 13.24
CA LEU A 51 -27.20 -23.18 12.42
C LEU A 51 -27.71 -22.75 11.04
N ALA A 52 -28.50 -23.58 10.34
CA ALA A 52 -29.06 -23.21 9.04
C ALA A 52 -29.99 -21.98 9.15
N ALA A 53 -30.80 -21.90 10.20
CA ALA A 53 -31.68 -20.77 10.47
C ALA A 53 -30.89 -19.48 10.82
N ALA A 54 -29.78 -19.59 11.56
CA ALA A 54 -28.88 -18.47 11.86
C ALA A 54 -28.10 -18.00 10.62
N VAL A 55 -27.62 -18.93 9.77
CA VAL A 55 -27.00 -18.62 8.47
C VAL A 55 -28.00 -17.90 7.55
N SER A 56 -29.25 -18.38 7.50
CA SER A 56 -30.32 -17.74 6.74
C SER A 56 -30.62 -16.31 7.23
N PHE A 57 -30.58 -16.06 8.55
CA PHE A 57 -30.65 -14.70 9.09
C PHE A 57 -29.50 -13.82 8.58
N TRP A 58 -28.24 -14.25 8.74
CA TRP A 58 -27.08 -13.46 8.30
C TRP A 58 -27.04 -13.23 6.78
N GLN A 59 -27.55 -14.16 5.98
CA GLN A 59 -27.73 -13.99 4.54
C GLN A 59 -28.74 -12.89 4.17
N ASN A 60 -29.71 -12.60 5.03
CA ASN A 60 -30.71 -11.55 4.83
C ASN A 60 -30.28 -10.18 5.41
N CYS A 61 -29.39 -10.15 6.41
CA CYS A 61 -28.85 -8.93 7.01
C CYS A 61 -28.31 -7.92 5.99
N ARG A 62 -28.58 -6.63 6.22
CA ARG A 62 -28.09 -5.49 5.44
C ARG A 62 -27.10 -4.66 6.29
N PRO A 63 -26.07 -4.04 5.72
CA PRO A 63 -25.27 -3.05 6.45
C PRO A 63 -26.13 -1.83 6.78
N VAL A 64 -25.93 -1.25 7.95
CA VAL A 64 -26.60 -0.01 8.39
C VAL A 64 -25.59 0.95 8.99
N HIS A 65 -25.54 2.15 8.44
CA HIS A 65 -24.81 3.29 9.02
C HIS A 65 -25.82 4.20 9.73
N ARG A 66 -25.50 4.65 10.95
CA ARG A 66 -26.29 5.62 11.73
C ARG A 66 -25.49 6.91 11.86
N LEU A 67 -26.13 8.05 11.59
CA LEU A 67 -25.53 9.38 11.68
C LEU A 67 -26.54 10.42 12.20
N PRO A 68 -26.09 11.48 12.90
CA PRO A 68 -26.96 12.55 13.37
C PRO A 68 -27.43 13.44 12.21
N VAL A 69 -28.52 14.18 12.43
CA VAL A 69 -29.15 15.08 11.45
C VAL A 69 -28.16 16.04 10.81
N SER A 70 -27.31 16.65 11.64
CA SER A 70 -26.26 17.60 11.27
C SER A 70 -25.24 17.02 10.27
N SER A 71 -25.00 15.70 10.32
CA SER A 71 -24.15 14.98 9.37
C SER A 71 -24.93 14.53 8.14
N PHE A 72 -26.17 14.07 8.30
CA PHE A 72 -27.01 13.64 7.17
C PHE A 72 -27.28 14.77 6.17
N ALA A 73 -27.54 15.99 6.65
CA ALA A 73 -27.67 17.19 5.81
C ALA A 73 -26.43 17.46 4.93
N LYS A 74 -25.22 17.21 5.45
CA LYS A 74 -23.98 17.34 4.67
C LYS A 74 -23.80 16.19 3.67
N VAL A 75 -24.13 14.97 4.08
CA VAL A 75 -24.06 13.76 3.26
C VAL A 75 -25.03 13.79 2.06
N LEU A 76 -26.22 14.38 2.23
CA LEU A 76 -27.14 14.67 1.13
C LEU A 76 -26.51 15.59 0.07
N ARG A 77 -25.70 16.57 0.49
CA ARG A 77 -25.05 17.55 -0.38
C ARG A 77 -23.76 17.03 -1.03
N THR A 78 -23.09 16.04 -0.44
CA THR A 78 -21.94 15.35 -1.07
C THR A 78 -22.37 14.22 -2.00
N GLY A 79 -23.54 13.60 -1.79
CA GLY A 79 -24.02 12.44 -2.56
C GLY A 79 -23.37 11.11 -2.14
N PHE A 80 -22.46 11.12 -1.16
CA PHE A 80 -21.77 9.93 -0.64
C PHE A 80 -21.34 10.12 0.82
N LEU A 81 -21.12 9.01 1.51
CA LEU A 81 -20.50 8.95 2.84
C LEU A 81 -18.99 8.82 2.69
N GLY A 82 -18.23 9.78 3.22
CA GLY A 82 -16.76 9.72 3.28
C GLY A 82 -16.26 9.18 4.61
N SER A 83 -15.19 8.39 4.59
CA SER A 83 -14.39 8.05 5.78
C SER A 83 -13.62 9.27 6.29
N GLN A 84 -13.06 9.20 7.50
CA GLN A 84 -12.23 10.30 8.01
C GLN A 84 -11.06 10.60 7.08
N HIS A 85 -10.40 9.55 6.57
CA HIS A 85 -9.31 9.70 5.62
C HIS A 85 -9.78 10.34 4.31
N CYS A 86 -10.90 9.88 3.74
CA CYS A 86 -11.49 10.47 2.54
C CYS A 86 -11.71 11.98 2.69
N LEU A 87 -12.25 12.38 3.84
CA LEU A 87 -12.55 13.78 4.18
C LEU A 87 -11.29 14.63 4.50
N GLN A 88 -10.11 14.02 4.61
CA GLN A 88 -8.84 14.68 4.90
C GLN A 88 -7.88 14.71 3.69
N THR A 89 -7.85 13.66 2.86
CA THR A 89 -6.90 13.54 1.75
C THR A 89 -7.52 13.71 0.36
N HIS A 90 -8.82 13.43 0.20
CA HIS A 90 -9.52 13.54 -1.08
C HIS A 90 -10.48 14.75 -1.16
N ALA A 91 -10.30 15.74 -0.29
CA ALA A 91 -11.12 16.97 -0.24
C ALA A 91 -11.04 17.87 -1.50
N HIS A 92 -10.14 17.53 -2.43
CA HIS A 92 -9.82 18.32 -3.62
C HIS A 92 -9.98 17.47 -4.89
N ASP A 93 -10.58 16.29 -4.75
CA ASP A 93 -10.66 15.25 -5.76
C ASP A 93 -12.02 15.34 -6.48
N SER A 94 -11.97 15.69 -7.77
CA SER A 94 -13.13 15.90 -8.64
C SER A 94 -13.84 14.61 -9.02
N GLU A 95 -13.20 13.44 -8.88
CA GLU A 95 -13.81 12.15 -9.24
C GLU A 95 -15.06 11.83 -8.41
N PHE A 96 -15.17 12.40 -7.20
CA PHE A 96 -16.37 12.34 -6.36
C PHE A 96 -17.47 13.29 -6.81
N ALA A 97 -17.12 14.53 -7.16
CA ALA A 97 -18.07 15.51 -7.71
C ALA A 97 -18.69 15.02 -9.03
N MET A 98 -17.99 14.16 -9.79
CA MET A 98 -18.54 13.48 -10.97
C MET A 98 -19.69 12.49 -10.68
N GLN A 99 -20.02 12.20 -9.41
CA GLN A 99 -21.21 11.43 -9.02
C GLN A 99 -22.44 12.30 -8.66
N LEU A 100 -22.33 13.63 -8.68
CA LEU A 100 -23.43 14.55 -8.37
C LEU A 100 -24.61 14.39 -9.34
N PRO A 101 -25.87 14.37 -8.86
CA PRO A 101 -27.08 14.30 -9.68
C PRO A 101 -27.09 15.17 -10.95
N SER A 102 -26.70 16.44 -10.91
CA SER A 102 -26.63 17.25 -12.15
C SER A 102 -25.51 16.83 -13.08
N VAL A 103 -24.34 16.42 -12.59
CA VAL A 103 -23.26 15.87 -13.45
C VAL A 103 -23.73 14.59 -14.11
N VAL A 104 -24.30 13.65 -13.34
CA VAL A 104 -24.81 12.36 -13.84
C VAL A 104 -25.93 12.58 -14.86
N ALA A 105 -26.85 13.53 -14.63
CA ALA A 105 -27.89 13.87 -15.58
C ALA A 105 -27.33 14.50 -16.87
N LEU A 106 -26.35 15.40 -16.76
CA LEU A 106 -25.70 16.05 -17.90
C LEU A 106 -24.96 15.01 -18.76
N VAL A 107 -24.14 14.15 -18.11
CA VAL A 107 -23.44 13.01 -18.71
C VAL A 107 -24.39 12.00 -19.34
N ALA A 108 -25.53 11.69 -18.71
CA ALA A 108 -26.53 10.78 -19.26
C ALA A 108 -27.22 11.35 -20.51
N SER A 109 -27.40 12.68 -20.58
CA SER A 109 -27.95 13.38 -21.74
C SER A 109 -26.92 13.69 -22.85
N SER A 110 -25.67 13.26 -22.70
CA SER A 110 -24.54 13.65 -23.56
C SER A 110 -24.05 12.54 -24.48
N PHE A 111 -23.57 12.93 -25.67
CA PHE A 111 -22.66 12.12 -26.45
C PHE A 111 -21.29 11.99 -25.75
N GLY A 112 -20.56 10.91 -26.03
CA GLY A 112 -19.37 10.52 -25.27
C GLY A 112 -18.26 11.59 -25.24
N GLU A 113 -18.15 12.39 -26.29
CA GLU A 113 -17.16 13.46 -26.43
C GLU A 113 -17.32 14.56 -25.37
N TYR A 114 -18.54 14.87 -24.94
CA TYR A 114 -18.79 15.93 -23.95
C TYR A 114 -18.43 15.50 -22.52
N ILE A 115 -18.24 14.21 -22.25
CA ILE A 115 -17.87 13.71 -20.91
C ILE A 115 -16.53 14.32 -20.48
N ALA A 116 -15.58 14.46 -21.41
CA ALA A 116 -14.30 15.13 -21.14
C ALA A 116 -14.49 16.62 -20.79
N ALA A 117 -15.32 17.35 -21.53
CA ALA A 117 -15.61 18.76 -21.26
C ALA A 117 -16.33 18.98 -19.91
N ILE A 118 -17.20 18.05 -19.51
CA ILE A 118 -17.83 18.05 -18.19
C ILE A 118 -16.80 17.79 -17.09
N GLN A 119 -15.91 16.81 -17.28
CA GLN A 119 -14.87 16.49 -16.29
C GLN A 119 -13.85 17.63 -16.14
N ASP A 120 -13.31 18.17 -17.25
CA ASP A 120 -12.47 19.37 -17.28
C ASP A 120 -13.07 20.53 -16.47
N PHE A 121 -14.39 20.74 -16.60
CA PHE A 121 -15.10 21.79 -15.88
C PHE A 121 -15.21 21.52 -14.38
N VAL A 122 -15.55 20.29 -13.98
CA VAL A 122 -15.62 19.88 -12.56
C VAL A 122 -14.23 19.95 -11.91
N ASP A 123 -13.19 19.50 -12.60
CA ASP A 123 -11.78 19.61 -12.20
C ASP A 123 -11.37 21.07 -11.96
N ALA A 124 -11.69 21.98 -12.88
CA ALA A 124 -11.38 23.40 -12.74
C ALA A 124 -12.19 24.07 -11.61
N PHE A 125 -13.46 23.69 -11.44
CA PHE A 125 -14.35 24.22 -10.40
C PHE A 125 -13.88 23.83 -9.00
N VAL A 126 -13.66 22.53 -8.75
CA VAL A 126 -13.18 22.04 -7.44
C VAL A 126 -11.82 22.67 -7.10
N ARG A 127 -10.90 22.77 -8.07
CA ARG A 127 -9.60 23.43 -7.91
C ARG A 127 -9.72 24.90 -7.51
N HIS A 128 -10.63 25.66 -8.14
CA HIS A 128 -10.89 27.06 -7.78
C HIS A 128 -11.41 27.20 -6.35
N GLU A 129 -12.48 26.49 -6.00
CA GLU A 129 -13.14 26.59 -4.69
C GLU A 129 -12.22 26.18 -3.53
N VAL A 130 -11.36 25.18 -3.76
CA VAL A 130 -10.34 24.75 -2.80
C VAL A 130 -9.31 25.85 -2.53
N LEU A 131 -8.72 26.43 -3.58
CA LEU A 131 -7.71 27.49 -3.44
C LEU A 131 -8.31 28.76 -2.81
N ALA A 132 -9.54 29.12 -3.18
CA ALA A 132 -10.27 30.24 -2.60
C ALA A 132 -10.58 30.00 -1.10
N HIS A 133 -10.99 28.79 -0.72
CA HIS A 133 -11.27 28.45 0.67
C HIS A 133 -9.99 28.41 1.53
N GLN A 134 -8.89 27.86 1.01
CA GLN A 134 -7.59 27.88 1.68
C GLN A 134 -7.14 29.33 1.98
N ALA A 135 -7.30 30.27 1.04
CA ALA A 135 -7.03 31.69 1.27
C ALA A 135 -8.01 32.37 2.25
N SER A 136 -9.24 31.86 2.40
CA SER A 136 -10.19 32.39 3.39
C SER A 136 -9.90 31.91 4.83
N ARG A 137 -9.38 30.68 4.98
CA ARG A 137 -9.07 30.06 6.28
C ARG A 137 -7.78 30.56 6.92
N HIS A 138 -6.86 31.07 6.10
CA HIS A 138 -5.67 31.79 6.56
C HIS A 138 -5.87 33.29 6.30
N PRO A 139 -6.79 33.95 7.03
CA PRO A 139 -7.01 35.38 6.86
C PRO A 139 -5.69 36.09 7.16
N ILE A 140 -5.19 36.79 6.15
CA ILE A 140 -3.89 37.48 6.18
C ILE A 140 -3.78 38.29 7.47
N LEU A 141 -2.90 37.84 8.38
CA LEU A 141 -2.44 38.66 9.48
C LEU A 141 -1.90 39.95 8.85
N GLN A 142 -2.51 41.10 9.18
CA GLN A 142 -2.03 42.37 8.63
C GLN A 142 -0.55 42.50 9.00
N PRO A 143 0.36 42.67 8.02
CA PRO A 143 1.79 42.60 8.28
C PRO A 143 2.15 43.70 9.28
N GLN A 144 2.63 43.29 10.45
CA GLN A 144 3.21 44.23 11.40
C GLN A 144 4.37 44.95 10.71
N GLN A 145 4.47 46.26 10.90
CA GLN A 145 5.37 47.12 10.13
C GLN A 145 6.82 46.59 10.20
N GLY A 146 7.31 46.04 9.09
CA GLY A 146 8.62 45.39 9.00
C GLY A 146 8.65 44.06 8.22
N GLN A 147 7.52 43.39 7.96
CA GLN A 147 7.51 42.08 7.28
C GLN A 147 7.17 42.15 5.78
N GLU A 148 8.14 42.47 4.93
CA GLU A 148 7.99 42.35 3.45
C GLU A 148 7.84 40.88 2.99
N VAL A 149 8.34 39.92 3.76
CA VAL A 149 8.25 38.46 3.48
C VAL A 149 6.83 37.99 3.21
N ALA A 150 5.83 38.55 3.90
CA ALA A 150 4.43 38.20 3.71
C ALA A 150 3.86 38.62 2.34
N LEU A 151 4.37 39.70 1.73
CA LEU A 151 3.80 40.30 0.52
C LEU A 151 4.01 39.43 -0.73
N ASN A 152 5.15 38.76 -0.86
CA ASN A 152 5.41 37.90 -2.03
C ASN A 152 4.67 36.56 -1.95
N ALA A 153 4.61 35.93 -0.77
CA ALA A 153 3.80 34.73 -0.56
C ALA A 153 2.31 34.99 -0.85
N MET A 154 1.79 36.15 -0.43
CA MET A 154 0.46 36.62 -0.82
C MET A 154 0.32 36.81 -2.34
N GLY A 155 1.35 37.29 -3.02
CA GLY A 155 1.38 37.40 -4.49
C GLY A 155 1.22 36.04 -5.17
N GLY A 156 1.98 35.04 -4.73
CA GLY A 156 1.90 33.66 -5.23
C GLY A 156 0.51 33.04 -5.09
N GLN A 157 -0.09 33.10 -3.89
CA GLN A 157 -1.41 32.52 -3.66
C GLN A 157 -2.52 33.25 -4.43
N LYS A 158 -2.47 34.59 -4.51
CA LYS A 158 -3.42 35.38 -5.31
C LYS A 158 -3.29 35.08 -6.80
N ALA A 159 -2.07 34.89 -7.32
CA ALA A 159 -1.84 34.48 -8.70
C ALA A 159 -2.37 33.06 -8.98
N GLN A 160 -2.18 32.11 -8.07
CA GLN A 160 -2.75 30.75 -8.20
C GLN A 160 -4.28 30.77 -8.26
N ILE A 161 -4.94 31.52 -7.38
CA ILE A 161 -6.40 31.68 -7.37
C ILE A 161 -6.88 32.35 -8.66
N GLN A 162 -6.23 33.43 -9.10
CA GLN A 162 -6.60 34.12 -10.34
C GLN A 162 -6.40 33.24 -11.58
N ASN A 163 -5.34 32.42 -11.63
CA ASN A 163 -5.12 31.46 -12.71
C ASN A 163 -6.18 30.34 -12.72
N ALA A 164 -6.51 29.77 -11.55
CA ALA A 164 -7.58 28.77 -11.42
C ALA A 164 -8.95 29.34 -11.79
N LYS A 165 -9.21 30.61 -11.43
CA LYS A 165 -10.41 31.34 -11.82
C LYS A 165 -10.48 31.59 -13.34
N GLN A 166 -9.34 31.87 -13.98
CA GLN A 166 -9.28 32.03 -15.43
C GLN A 166 -9.53 30.71 -16.16
N ASP A 167 -8.89 29.60 -15.75
CA ASP A 167 -9.15 28.27 -16.32
C ASP A 167 -10.62 27.86 -16.12
N LEU A 168 -11.19 28.04 -14.92
CA LEU A 168 -12.61 27.83 -14.66
C LEU A 168 -13.50 28.70 -15.57
N ASN A 169 -13.17 29.96 -15.81
CA ASN A 169 -13.92 30.80 -16.75
C ASN A 169 -13.87 30.22 -18.18
N THR A 170 -12.69 29.79 -18.66
CA THR A 170 -12.53 29.17 -19.97
C THR A 170 -13.27 27.83 -20.09
N ARG A 171 -13.25 26.97 -19.05
CA ARG A 171 -14.05 25.73 -19.04
C ARG A 171 -15.54 26.03 -18.96
N ARG A 172 -15.97 27.06 -18.22
CA ARG A 172 -17.37 27.52 -18.18
C ARG A 172 -17.83 27.95 -19.56
N GLU A 173 -17.06 28.78 -20.25
CA GLU A 173 -17.38 29.26 -21.60
C GLU A 173 -17.50 28.11 -22.59
N HIS A 174 -16.57 27.13 -22.55
CA HIS A 174 -16.67 25.91 -23.35
C HIS A 174 -17.92 25.08 -23.00
N LEU A 175 -18.22 24.88 -21.71
CA LEU A 175 -19.42 24.12 -21.32
C LEU A 175 -20.73 24.85 -21.69
N MET A 176 -20.71 26.18 -21.77
CA MET A 176 -21.82 27.02 -22.22
C MET A 176 -22.06 27.01 -23.74
N THR A 177 -21.09 26.58 -24.58
CA THR A 177 -21.36 26.32 -26.01
C THR A 177 -21.99 24.95 -26.24
N LEU A 178 -21.68 23.97 -25.37
CA LEU A 178 -22.21 22.61 -25.44
C LEU A 178 -23.60 22.48 -24.78
N PHE A 179 -23.87 23.22 -23.70
CA PHE A 179 -25.09 23.09 -22.90
C PHE A 179 -25.80 24.42 -22.64
N ARG A 180 -27.13 24.36 -22.50
CA ARG A 180 -27.94 25.55 -22.16
C ARG A 180 -27.49 26.17 -20.84
N ARG A 181 -27.41 27.51 -20.80
CA ARG A 181 -26.90 28.28 -19.65
C ARG A 181 -27.50 27.90 -18.30
N ASN A 182 -28.80 27.58 -18.24
CA ASN A 182 -29.46 27.15 -17.01
C ASN A 182 -29.01 25.76 -16.50
N LYS A 183 -28.56 24.86 -17.40
CA LYS A 183 -27.97 23.57 -17.00
C LYS A 183 -26.58 23.75 -16.40
N VAL A 184 -25.73 24.60 -16.98
CA VAL A 184 -24.42 24.93 -16.41
C VAL A 184 -24.57 25.64 -15.07
N GLN A 185 -25.47 26.63 -14.96
CA GLN A 185 -25.75 27.31 -13.67
C GLN A 185 -26.29 26.35 -12.59
N SER A 186 -27.13 25.37 -12.96
CA SER A 186 -27.58 24.31 -12.05
C SER A 186 -26.40 23.47 -11.54
N LEU A 187 -25.49 23.10 -12.44
CA LEU A 187 -24.28 22.35 -12.10
C LEU A 187 -23.35 23.16 -11.18
N GLU A 188 -23.12 24.45 -11.47
CA GLU A 188 -22.34 25.34 -10.60
C GLU A 188 -22.94 25.47 -9.20
N THR A 189 -24.27 25.57 -9.10
CA THR A 189 -24.97 25.66 -7.81
C THR A 189 -24.77 24.38 -6.98
N GLU A 190 -24.85 23.22 -7.63
CA GLU A 190 -24.65 21.92 -6.99
C GLU A 190 -23.17 21.68 -6.62
N LEU A 191 -22.22 22.09 -7.48
CA LEU A 191 -20.79 22.03 -7.21
C LEU A 191 -20.37 22.95 -6.05
N SER A 192 -20.88 24.18 -5.94
CA SER A 192 -20.64 25.04 -4.76
C SER A 192 -21.34 24.52 -3.50
N GLY A 193 -22.46 23.81 -3.63
CA GLY A 193 -23.09 23.08 -2.52
C GLY A 193 -22.22 21.92 -2.04
N TYR A 194 -21.67 21.16 -2.98
CA TYR A 194 -20.74 20.05 -2.76
C TYR A 194 -19.44 20.49 -2.10
N THR A 195 -18.72 21.47 -2.67
CA THR A 195 -17.43 21.93 -2.14
C THR A 195 -17.59 22.51 -0.74
N ARG A 196 -18.65 23.29 -0.48
CA ARG A 196 -18.96 23.79 0.85
C ARG A 196 -19.29 22.67 1.84
N ALA A 197 -20.15 21.72 1.47
CA ALA A 197 -20.48 20.59 2.34
C ALA A 197 -19.23 19.74 2.67
N PHE A 198 -18.32 19.57 1.71
CA PHE A 198 -17.04 18.92 1.94
C PHE A 198 -16.17 19.75 2.90
N GLN A 199 -16.01 21.05 2.67
CA GLN A 199 -15.24 21.96 3.54
C GLN A 199 -15.79 22.00 4.97
N GLU A 200 -17.12 21.91 5.14
CA GLU A 200 -17.82 21.77 6.43
C GLU A 200 -17.61 20.42 7.12
N LEU A 201 -17.37 19.34 6.37
CA LEU A 201 -17.04 18.00 6.88
C LEU A 201 -15.55 17.93 7.27
N GLN A 202 -14.67 18.45 6.41
CA GLN A 202 -13.24 18.58 6.68
C GLN A 202 -13.01 19.45 7.93
N ALA A 203 -13.65 20.63 8.02
CA ALA A 203 -13.58 21.50 9.21
C ALA A 203 -14.00 20.77 10.49
N ALA A 204 -15.11 20.04 10.46
CA ALA A 204 -15.58 19.26 11.61
C ALA A 204 -14.60 18.14 11.99
N SER A 205 -14.00 17.46 11.02
CA SER A 205 -12.99 16.43 11.29
C SER A 205 -11.67 17.00 11.81
N GLU A 206 -11.27 18.19 11.40
CA GLU A 206 -10.05 18.86 11.85
C GLU A 206 -10.24 19.47 13.24
N GLU A 207 -11.41 20.03 13.53
CA GLU A 207 -11.79 20.51 14.86
C GLU A 207 -11.84 19.35 15.86
N ALA A 208 -12.50 18.24 15.50
CA ALA A 208 -12.54 17.02 16.31
C ALA A 208 -11.13 16.45 16.60
N ALA A 209 -10.18 16.60 15.68
CA ALA A 209 -8.79 16.22 15.89
C ALA A 209 -8.00 17.24 16.73
N ARG A 210 -8.24 18.55 16.56
CA ARG A 210 -7.53 19.63 17.27
C ARG A 210 -7.91 19.77 18.74
N GLN A 211 -9.16 19.47 19.13
CA GLN A 211 -9.64 19.81 20.47
C GLN A 211 -8.94 19.07 21.63
N GLY A 212 -8.06 18.10 21.37
CA GLY A 212 -7.28 17.38 22.40
C GLY A 212 -8.11 16.43 23.28
N LYS A 213 -9.42 16.70 23.38
CA LYS A 213 -10.45 15.70 23.56
C LYS A 213 -10.19 14.57 22.55
N HIS A 214 -9.71 13.44 23.05
CA HIS A 214 -10.14 12.17 22.48
C HIS A 214 -11.66 12.26 22.34
N THR A 215 -12.19 12.16 21.12
CA THR A 215 -13.61 11.95 20.91
C THR A 215 -13.95 10.60 21.52
N THR A 216 -14.33 10.59 22.80
CA THR A 216 -14.57 9.37 23.60
C THR A 216 -15.65 8.47 23.02
N ILE A 217 -16.39 8.99 22.04
CA ILE A 217 -17.18 8.29 21.05
C ILE A 217 -16.99 9.06 19.73
N GLY A 218 -16.72 8.38 18.60
CA GLY A 218 -16.84 8.99 17.27
C GLY A 218 -15.71 8.74 16.28
N ILE A 219 -15.96 9.14 15.03
CA ILE A 219 -15.08 8.98 13.87
C ILE A 219 -13.73 9.66 14.10
N GLY A 220 -12.64 8.91 13.91
CA GLY A 220 -11.28 9.45 13.98
C GLY A 220 -10.64 9.31 15.35
N HIS A 221 -11.12 8.38 16.17
CA HIS A 221 -10.48 7.99 17.41
C HIS A 221 -9.03 7.54 17.13
N GLN A 222 -8.12 7.70 18.10
CA GLN A 222 -6.71 7.35 17.89
C GLN A 222 -6.54 5.88 17.48
N TYR A 223 -7.35 4.98 18.04
CA TYR A 223 -7.35 3.56 17.65
C TYR A 223 -7.89 3.33 16.24
N ASP A 224 -8.76 4.19 15.70
CA ASP A 224 -9.21 4.07 14.30
C ASP A 224 -8.05 4.32 13.32
N ARG A 225 -7.05 5.12 13.71
CA ARG A 225 -5.82 5.33 12.94
C ARG A 225 -4.86 4.14 13.08
N VAL A 226 -4.67 3.64 14.30
CA VAL A 226 -3.82 2.46 14.58
C VAL A 226 -4.38 1.19 13.94
N LEU A 227 -5.70 1.10 13.78
CA LEU A 227 -6.39 -0.04 13.16
C LEU A 227 -6.74 0.21 11.68
N GLU A 228 -6.39 1.39 11.15
CA GLU A 228 -6.74 1.90 9.82
C GLU A 228 -8.24 1.98 9.48
N THR A 229 -9.13 1.75 10.45
CA THR A 229 -10.58 1.85 10.23
C THR A 229 -11.04 3.28 9.95
N ASN A 230 -10.25 4.28 10.31
CA ASN A 230 -10.47 5.68 9.90
C ASN A 230 -10.39 5.89 8.37
N LYS A 231 -9.79 4.94 7.63
CA LYS A 231 -9.78 4.92 6.16
C LYS A 231 -11.12 4.48 5.57
N MET A 232 -12.02 3.88 6.35
CA MET A 232 -13.25 3.23 5.87
C MET A 232 -14.52 3.89 6.40
N VAL A 233 -15.66 3.64 5.74
CA VAL A 233 -16.99 4.08 6.20
C VAL A 233 -17.53 3.02 7.16
N PHE A 234 -17.68 3.36 8.44
CA PHE A 234 -18.23 2.47 9.46
C PHE A 234 -19.72 2.13 9.21
N ALA A 235 -20.10 0.88 9.37
CA ALA A 235 -21.48 0.41 9.42
C ALA A 235 -21.60 -0.83 10.33
N ILE A 236 -22.82 -1.24 10.65
CA ILE A 236 -23.13 -2.48 11.38
C ILE A 236 -23.85 -3.44 10.45
N LEU A 237 -23.44 -4.72 10.39
CA LEU A 237 -24.17 -5.73 9.61
C LEU A 237 -25.40 -6.22 10.39
N GLY A 238 -26.57 -5.97 9.85
CA GLY A 238 -27.85 -6.39 10.41
C GLY A 238 -28.44 -5.37 11.39
N PRO A 239 -29.39 -5.82 12.23
CA PRO A 239 -30.15 -4.93 13.08
C PRO A 239 -29.40 -4.59 14.37
N HIS A 240 -29.54 -3.35 14.86
CA HIS A 240 -28.99 -2.93 16.15
C HIS A 240 -29.95 -1.96 16.86
N THR A 241 -29.99 -2.03 18.19
CA THR A 241 -30.95 -1.31 19.04
C THR A 241 -30.36 -0.15 19.85
N LEU A 242 -29.03 0.02 19.82
CA LEU A 242 -28.35 0.95 20.72
C LEU A 242 -27.87 2.24 20.04
N ASN A 243 -27.74 3.24 20.91
CA ASN A 243 -27.55 4.63 20.56
C ASN A 243 -26.08 4.98 20.35
N TYR A 244 -25.63 4.76 19.12
CA TYR A 244 -24.39 5.30 18.60
C TYR A 244 -24.70 6.38 17.57
N GLY A 245 -24.14 7.59 17.76
CA GLY A 245 -24.41 8.74 16.89
C GLY A 245 -25.63 9.58 17.28
N GLU A 246 -25.98 9.63 18.57
CA GLU A 246 -26.85 10.67 19.13
C GLU A 246 -26.04 11.92 19.45
N ASP A 247 -26.62 13.09 19.19
CA ASP A 247 -26.15 14.33 19.78
C ASP A 247 -26.41 14.25 21.29
N LYS A 248 -25.36 14.36 22.11
CA LYS A 248 -25.39 14.10 23.56
C LYS A 248 -26.19 15.12 24.39
N ASP A 249 -26.88 16.05 23.74
CA ASP A 249 -27.53 17.22 24.33
C ASP A 249 -28.90 16.90 24.98
N GLY A 250 -29.10 15.65 25.40
CA GLY A 250 -30.18 15.21 26.28
C GLY A 250 -31.46 14.71 25.60
N ASP A 251 -31.52 14.64 24.28
CA ASP A 251 -32.71 14.20 23.54
C ASP A 251 -32.73 12.68 23.29
N GLU A 252 -33.25 11.92 24.27
CA GLU A 252 -33.47 10.47 24.18
C GLU A 252 -34.45 10.04 23.05
N HIS A 253 -35.03 11.00 22.31
CA HIS A 253 -35.94 10.75 21.20
C HIS A 253 -35.26 10.88 19.84
N ASP A 254 -34.02 11.40 19.75
CA ASP A 254 -33.28 11.50 18.49
C ASP A 254 -32.49 10.23 18.16
N GLN A 255 -33.20 9.23 17.67
CA GLN A 255 -32.60 7.99 17.18
C GLN A 255 -31.78 8.17 15.87
N GLY A 256 -31.58 9.40 15.39
CA GLY A 256 -30.76 9.72 14.23
C GLY A 256 -31.31 9.17 12.93
N VAL A 257 -30.47 9.19 11.89
CA VAL A 257 -30.82 8.72 10.55
C VAL A 257 -30.17 7.35 10.32
N HIS A 258 -30.96 6.35 9.91
CA HIS A 258 -30.48 5.02 9.58
C HIS A 258 -30.39 4.84 8.07
N LEU A 259 -29.16 4.76 7.54
CA LEU A 259 -28.88 4.49 6.14
C LEU A 259 -28.63 2.99 5.97
N ILE A 260 -29.61 2.29 5.40
CA ILE A 260 -29.59 0.84 5.20
C ILE A 260 -29.16 0.54 3.78
N PHE A 261 -28.02 -0.14 3.61
CA PHE A 261 -27.42 -0.38 2.30
C PHE A 261 -27.95 -1.64 1.63
N ARG A 262 -27.92 -1.61 0.31
CA ARG A 262 -28.10 -2.76 -0.58
C ARG A 262 -27.04 -3.83 -0.23
N PRO A 263 -27.43 -5.09 0.03
CA PRO A 263 -26.50 -6.16 0.42
C PRO A 263 -25.32 -6.36 -0.53
N GLU A 264 -25.50 -6.04 -1.81
CA GLU A 264 -24.50 -6.08 -2.87
C GLU A 264 -23.24 -5.28 -2.52
N CYS A 265 -23.34 -4.22 -1.71
CA CYS A 265 -22.18 -3.44 -1.27
C CYS A 265 -21.17 -4.29 -0.49
N LEU A 266 -21.62 -5.30 0.25
CA LEU A 266 -20.76 -6.22 1.01
C LEU A 266 -19.82 -7.06 0.14
N HIS A 267 -20.06 -7.11 -1.17
CA HIS A 267 -19.26 -7.84 -2.13
C HIS A 267 -18.21 -6.95 -2.84
N HIS A 268 -18.12 -5.66 -2.50
CA HIS A 268 -17.02 -4.82 -2.97
C HIS A 268 -15.67 -5.28 -2.34
N PRO A 269 -14.55 -5.32 -3.08
CA PRO A 269 -13.29 -5.93 -2.61
C PRO A 269 -12.65 -5.26 -1.40
N ASP A 270 -12.89 -3.96 -1.18
CA ASP A 270 -12.45 -3.27 0.05
C ASP A 270 -13.39 -3.47 1.24
N VAL A 271 -14.56 -4.09 1.08
CA VAL A 271 -15.43 -4.39 2.23
C VAL A 271 -14.87 -5.55 3.03
N PHE A 272 -14.56 -5.26 4.28
CA PHE A 272 -14.34 -6.28 5.30
C PHE A 272 -15.27 -6.08 6.50
N VAL A 273 -15.43 -7.17 7.23
CA VAL A 273 -16.38 -7.32 8.33
C VAL A 273 -15.63 -7.89 9.52
N THR A 274 -15.85 -7.31 10.68
CA THR A 274 -15.21 -7.67 11.95
C THR A 274 -16.29 -8.22 12.91
N PRO A 275 -16.05 -9.36 13.59
CA PRO A 275 -17.00 -9.91 14.55
C PRO A 275 -17.42 -8.98 15.71
N MET A 276 -16.68 -7.91 15.96
CA MET A 276 -16.88 -6.90 17.00
C MET A 276 -16.24 -5.59 16.55
N ALA A 277 -16.57 -4.47 17.20
CA ALA A 277 -15.99 -3.17 16.87
C ALA A 277 -14.46 -3.16 17.00
N ALA A 278 -13.79 -2.47 16.08
CA ALA A 278 -12.34 -2.45 15.95
C ALA A 278 -11.62 -2.04 17.24
N THR A 279 -12.16 -1.06 17.96
CA THR A 279 -11.65 -0.59 19.26
C THR A 279 -11.49 -1.70 20.31
N PHE A 280 -12.24 -2.81 20.20
CA PHE A 280 -12.17 -3.93 21.15
C PHE A 280 -10.98 -4.86 20.95
N TYR A 281 -10.32 -4.84 19.79
CA TYR A 281 -9.03 -5.56 19.59
C TYR A 281 -7.90 -4.93 20.40
N ASN A 282 -8.00 -3.62 20.71
CA ASN A 282 -7.06 -2.91 21.55
C ASN A 282 -7.44 -2.94 23.04
N SER A 283 -8.74 -2.86 23.38
CA SER A 283 -9.19 -2.80 24.79
C SER A 283 -9.15 -4.14 25.54
N GLY A 284 -8.88 -5.25 24.86
CA GLY A 284 -8.91 -6.61 25.45
C GLY A 284 -10.31 -7.11 25.84
N HIS A 285 -11.36 -6.29 25.74
CA HIS A 285 -12.73 -6.67 26.10
C HIS A 285 -13.27 -7.76 25.16
N GLY A 286 -12.82 -7.77 23.90
CA GLY A 286 -13.13 -8.85 22.95
C GLY A 286 -12.66 -10.24 23.40
N ASP A 287 -11.54 -10.30 24.13
CA ASP A 287 -10.99 -11.56 24.65
C ASP A 287 -11.79 -12.09 25.86
N ALA A 288 -12.63 -11.27 26.50
CA ALA A 288 -13.54 -11.68 27.58
C ALA A 288 -14.79 -12.39 27.04
N GLU A 289 -15.54 -11.74 26.14
CA GLU A 289 -16.75 -12.30 25.49
C GLU A 289 -16.47 -13.55 24.64
N ARG A 290 -15.22 -13.75 24.22
CA ARG A 290 -14.85 -14.75 23.20
C ARG A 290 -13.75 -15.69 23.70
N PRO A 291 -14.02 -16.53 24.71
CA PRO A 291 -13.02 -17.44 25.31
C PRO A 291 -12.53 -18.53 24.34
N TRP A 292 -13.11 -18.70 23.16
CA TRP A 292 -12.55 -19.52 22.07
C TRP A 292 -11.45 -18.81 21.28
N TRP A 293 -11.36 -17.48 21.32
CA TRP A 293 -10.35 -16.75 20.55
C TRP A 293 -8.96 -16.76 21.21
N LYS A 294 -8.92 -16.71 22.55
CA LYS A 294 -7.71 -16.74 23.41
C LYS A 294 -6.71 -17.88 23.09
N CYS A 295 -7.14 -18.96 22.45
CA CYS A 295 -6.30 -20.12 22.14
C CYS A 295 -5.45 -19.98 20.86
N TRP A 296 -4.71 -18.88 20.72
CA TRP A 296 -3.67 -18.77 19.68
C TRP A 296 -2.50 -19.71 20.00
N GLN A 297 -2.55 -20.92 19.45
CA GLN A 297 -1.50 -21.95 19.58
C GLN A 297 -0.30 -21.64 18.66
N GLY A 298 0.42 -20.57 18.98
CA GLY A 298 1.59 -20.09 18.23
C GLY A 298 2.10 -18.76 18.79
N SER A 299 2.89 -18.03 18.01
CA SER A 299 3.17 -16.62 18.27
C SER A 299 1.87 -15.83 18.16
N ALA A 300 1.33 -15.39 19.30
CA ALA A 300 0.11 -14.59 19.32
C ALA A 300 0.32 -13.26 18.56
N PRO A 301 -0.72 -12.72 17.88
CA PRO A 301 -0.61 -11.45 17.16
C PRO A 301 -0.23 -10.34 18.13
N THR A 302 0.87 -9.64 17.84
CA THR A 302 1.53 -8.71 18.77
C THR A 302 0.83 -7.36 18.84
N SER A 303 0.30 -6.85 17.73
CA SER A 303 -0.51 -5.63 17.72
C SER A 303 -2.01 -5.89 17.70
N ALA A 304 -2.79 -4.87 18.07
CA ALA A 304 -4.25 -4.89 17.91
C ALA A 304 -4.69 -4.96 16.43
N PHE A 305 -3.89 -4.39 15.51
CA PHE A 305 -4.14 -4.46 14.07
C PHE A 305 -4.00 -5.88 13.53
N ASP A 306 -3.03 -6.66 14.00
CA ASP A 306 -2.83 -8.05 13.60
C ASP A 306 -3.97 -8.94 14.11
N LYS A 307 -4.40 -8.73 15.37
CA LYS A 307 -5.58 -9.42 15.92
C LYS A 307 -6.82 -9.16 15.07
N MET A 308 -7.08 -7.90 14.71
CA MET A 308 -8.19 -7.51 13.85
C MET A 308 -8.06 -8.11 12.44
N THR A 309 -6.88 -8.01 11.82
CA THR A 309 -6.62 -8.45 10.44
C THR A 309 -6.71 -9.98 10.30
N ALA A 310 -6.35 -10.74 11.33
CA ALA A 310 -6.60 -12.18 11.41
C ALA A 310 -8.09 -12.56 11.58
N GLU A 311 -8.95 -11.59 11.89
CA GLU A 311 -10.40 -11.77 12.03
C GLU A 311 -11.24 -11.12 10.93
N LYS A 312 -10.65 -10.32 10.04
CA LYS A 312 -11.35 -9.73 8.90
C LYS A 312 -12.03 -10.85 8.08
N LEU A 313 -13.35 -10.73 7.92
CA LEU A 313 -14.21 -11.57 7.10
C LEU A 313 -14.71 -10.76 5.88
N HIS A 314 -15.08 -11.44 4.80
CA HIS A 314 -15.67 -10.81 3.59
C HIS A 314 -16.55 -11.87 2.89
N PRO A 315 -17.74 -11.53 2.36
CA PRO A 315 -18.62 -12.47 1.64
C PRO A 315 -18.05 -13.17 0.39
N SER A 316 -16.86 -12.79 -0.07
CA SER A 316 -16.09 -13.61 -1.03
C SER A 316 -15.71 -14.98 -0.45
N SER A 317 -15.68 -15.13 0.88
CA SER A 317 -15.55 -16.40 1.56
C SER A 317 -16.86 -17.20 1.50
N PRO A 318 -16.87 -18.46 1.02
CA PRO A 318 -18.08 -19.29 1.02
C PRO A 318 -18.55 -19.67 2.43
N LEU A 319 -17.71 -19.47 3.46
CA LEU A 319 -18.02 -19.72 4.88
C LEU A 319 -18.40 -18.45 5.65
N PHE A 320 -18.54 -17.30 4.98
CA PHE A 320 -18.77 -16.00 5.62
C PHE A 320 -19.96 -16.01 6.59
N TYR A 321 -21.15 -16.37 6.10
CA TYR A 321 -22.37 -16.40 6.90
C TYR A 321 -22.38 -17.53 7.94
N GLU A 322 -21.69 -18.64 7.68
CA GLU A 322 -21.50 -19.74 8.64
C GLU A 322 -20.62 -19.31 9.82
N ALA A 323 -19.55 -18.55 9.56
CA ALA A 323 -18.66 -18.02 10.60
C ALA A 323 -19.38 -17.02 11.51
N LEU A 324 -20.18 -16.10 10.95
CA LEU A 324 -21.02 -15.18 11.73
C LEU A 324 -22.10 -15.91 12.55
N ALA A 325 -22.74 -16.94 11.97
CA ALA A 325 -23.71 -17.76 12.69
C ALA A 325 -23.07 -18.49 13.88
N HIS A 326 -21.93 -19.18 13.67
CA HIS A 326 -21.20 -19.84 14.76
C HIS A 326 -20.77 -18.87 15.86
N GLU A 327 -20.21 -17.71 15.49
CA GLU A 327 -19.71 -16.70 16.44
C GLU A 327 -20.82 -16.19 17.38
N PHE A 328 -21.99 -15.81 16.84
CA PHE A 328 -23.05 -15.23 17.66
C PHE A 328 -23.87 -16.27 18.43
N LEU A 329 -23.99 -17.49 17.92
CA LEU A 329 -24.47 -18.63 18.71
C LEU A 329 -23.49 -18.94 19.87
N ALA A 330 -22.17 -18.85 19.65
CA ALA A 330 -21.15 -19.09 20.67
C ALA A 330 -21.11 -18.01 21.77
N ARG A 331 -21.32 -16.73 21.44
CA ARG A 331 -21.46 -15.65 22.44
C ARG A 331 -22.65 -15.88 23.36
N GLU A 332 -23.81 -16.21 22.80
CA GLU A 332 -25.01 -16.45 23.59
C GLU A 332 -24.93 -17.77 24.39
N ALA A 333 -24.26 -18.80 23.86
CA ALA A 333 -23.90 -20.02 24.60
C ALA A 333 -23.05 -19.69 25.83
N HIS A 334 -22.00 -18.89 25.65
CA HIS A 334 -21.12 -18.48 26.74
C HIS A 334 -21.84 -17.61 27.78
N LYS A 335 -22.58 -16.59 27.33
CA LYS A 335 -23.34 -15.66 28.18
C LYS A 335 -24.41 -16.36 29.03
N LYS A 336 -25.02 -17.43 28.51
CA LYS A 336 -25.98 -18.28 29.24
C LYS A 336 -25.36 -19.47 29.99
N SER A 337 -24.04 -19.67 29.90
CA SER A 337 -23.36 -20.88 30.39
C SER A 337 -24.01 -22.19 29.90
N LYS A 338 -24.48 -22.21 28.64
CA LYS A 338 -25.19 -23.34 28.01
C LYS A 338 -24.34 -24.02 26.94
N PRO A 339 -24.57 -25.31 26.66
CA PRO A 339 -24.00 -25.98 25.49
C PRO A 339 -24.45 -25.32 24.17
N LEU A 340 -23.54 -25.18 23.20
CA LEU A 340 -23.80 -24.51 21.91
C LEU A 340 -24.95 -25.16 21.11
N ARG A 341 -25.14 -26.48 21.25
CA ARG A 341 -26.24 -27.24 20.62
C ARG A 341 -27.64 -26.85 21.15
N GLU A 342 -27.72 -26.19 22.31
CA GLU A 342 -28.96 -25.80 23.00
C GLU A 342 -29.29 -24.31 22.80
N ILE A 343 -28.55 -23.60 21.92
CA ILE A 343 -28.78 -22.21 21.57
C ILE A 343 -29.54 -22.14 20.24
N THR A 344 -30.70 -21.51 20.28
CA THR A 344 -31.56 -21.30 19.11
C THR A 344 -31.18 -20.04 18.33
N ARG A 345 -31.72 -19.89 17.11
CA ARG A 345 -31.70 -18.61 16.39
C ARG A 345 -32.38 -17.50 17.21
N GLU A 346 -33.42 -17.83 17.94
CA GLU A 346 -34.22 -16.88 18.73
C GLU A 346 -33.48 -16.41 19.99
N ASP A 347 -32.57 -17.23 20.52
CA ASP A 347 -31.57 -16.81 21.51
C ASP A 347 -30.53 -15.87 20.89
N MET A 348 -29.98 -16.19 19.70
CA MET A 348 -29.05 -15.31 18.97
C MET A 348 -29.66 -13.93 18.67
N LEU A 349 -30.93 -13.88 18.25
CA LEU A 349 -31.67 -12.64 18.03
C LEU A 349 -31.86 -11.84 19.34
N ARG A 350 -32.04 -12.53 20.47
CA ARG A 350 -32.14 -11.91 21.81
C ARG A 350 -30.80 -11.36 22.29
N TYR A 351 -29.68 -12.04 22.00
CA TYR A 351 -28.34 -11.48 22.18
C TYR A 351 -28.19 -10.21 21.36
N LEU A 352 -28.43 -10.26 20.04
CA LEU A 352 -28.29 -9.09 19.16
C LEU A 352 -29.16 -7.89 19.58
N LYS A 353 -30.38 -8.12 20.11
CA LYS A 353 -31.27 -7.04 20.60
C LYS A 353 -30.76 -6.39 21.90
N THR A 354 -29.84 -7.03 22.62
CA THR A 354 -29.30 -6.59 23.93
C THR A 354 -27.79 -6.41 23.94
N ALA A 355 -27.12 -6.61 22.81
CA ALA A 355 -25.67 -6.49 22.65
C ALA A 355 -25.27 -5.01 22.55
N ASN A 356 -24.14 -4.64 23.16
CA ASN A 356 -23.55 -3.32 22.96
C ASN A 356 -23.26 -3.09 21.45
N ALA A 357 -23.25 -1.84 20.98
CA ALA A 357 -22.79 -1.51 19.63
C ALA A 357 -21.34 -1.97 19.35
N HIS A 358 -20.54 -2.21 20.39
CA HIS A 358 -19.22 -2.83 20.28
C HIS A 358 -19.24 -4.37 20.13
N HIS A 359 -20.34 -5.03 20.49
CA HIS A 359 -20.52 -6.49 20.46
C HIS A 359 -21.37 -6.99 19.27
N VAL A 360 -21.81 -6.11 18.36
CA VAL A 360 -22.44 -6.48 17.09
C VAL A 360 -21.39 -6.64 15.99
N VAL A 361 -21.81 -7.10 14.81
CA VAL A 361 -20.93 -7.25 13.64
C VAL A 361 -20.66 -5.87 13.02
N GLU A 362 -19.41 -5.42 13.06
CA GLU A 362 -18.98 -4.20 12.39
C GLU A 362 -18.64 -4.49 10.92
N THR A 363 -18.88 -3.50 10.05
CA THR A 363 -18.69 -3.55 8.61
C THR A 363 -17.99 -2.29 8.16
N HIS A 364 -16.88 -2.45 7.45
CA HIS A 364 -16.12 -1.35 6.89
C HIS A 364 -16.46 -1.23 5.40
N LEU A 365 -17.32 -0.27 5.08
CA LEU A 365 -17.70 0.10 3.72
C LEU A 365 -16.60 0.96 3.06
N PRO A 366 -16.53 1.03 1.72
CA PRO A 366 -15.45 1.71 1.01
C PRO A 366 -15.29 3.18 1.43
N TYR A 367 -14.06 3.70 1.36
CA TYR A 367 -13.68 5.02 1.88
C TYR A 367 -14.56 6.17 1.39
N ALA A 368 -15.14 6.02 0.20
CA ALA A 368 -16.31 6.78 -0.25
C ALA A 368 -17.42 5.80 -0.65
N THR A 369 -18.54 5.83 0.07
CA THR A 369 -19.71 4.96 -0.15
C THR A 369 -20.86 5.78 -0.75
N PRO A 370 -21.22 5.62 -2.03
CA PRO A 370 -22.26 6.42 -2.69
C PRO A 370 -23.66 6.25 -2.07
N LEU A 371 -24.47 7.32 -2.03
CA LEU A 371 -25.86 7.23 -1.57
C LEU A 371 -26.75 6.39 -2.48
N THR A 372 -26.35 6.16 -3.74
CA THR A 372 -27.03 5.22 -4.66
C THR A 372 -26.98 3.76 -4.21
N TRP A 373 -26.16 3.43 -3.20
CA TRP A 373 -26.11 2.13 -2.54
C TRP A 373 -27.05 2.01 -1.33
N VAL A 374 -27.69 3.08 -0.89
CA VAL A 374 -28.73 3.02 0.14
C VAL A 374 -29.98 2.36 -0.47
N GLU A 375 -30.44 1.28 0.13
CA GLU A 375 -31.70 0.61 -0.21
C GLU A 375 -32.87 1.28 0.51
N ARG A 376 -32.64 1.76 1.74
CA ARG A 376 -33.64 2.48 2.54
C ARG A 376 -33.02 3.48 3.51
N VAL A 377 -33.64 4.64 3.64
CA VAL A 377 -33.44 5.57 4.74
C VAL A 377 -34.59 5.40 5.72
N ILE A 378 -34.28 5.18 7.00
CA ILE A 378 -35.27 5.18 8.09
C ILE A 378 -34.93 6.31 9.05
N ILE A 379 -35.92 7.13 9.38
CA ILE A 379 -35.77 8.33 10.22
C ILE A 379 -37.06 8.54 11.02
N SER A 380 -36.99 9.00 12.26
CA SER A 380 -38.21 9.32 13.02
C SER A 380 -38.84 10.64 12.53
N GLU A 381 -40.13 10.84 12.76
CA GLU A 381 -40.79 12.15 12.53
C GLU A 381 -40.09 13.28 13.29
N HIS A 382 -39.65 13.01 14.53
CA HIS A 382 -38.95 13.98 15.37
C HIS A 382 -37.59 14.37 14.77
N THR A 383 -36.76 13.38 14.43
CA THR A 383 -35.44 13.56 13.81
C THR A 383 -35.55 14.22 12.43
N PHE A 384 -36.57 13.88 11.64
CA PHE A 384 -36.83 14.50 10.34
C PHE A 384 -37.29 15.97 10.48
N ALA A 385 -38.07 16.30 11.50
CA ALA A 385 -38.52 17.68 11.76
C ALA A 385 -37.36 18.63 12.14
N LYS A 386 -36.24 18.11 12.68
CA LYS A 386 -35.01 18.89 12.93
C LYS A 386 -34.25 19.27 11.65
N MET A 387 -34.55 18.65 10.51
CA MET A 387 -33.91 18.97 9.23
C MET A 387 -34.45 20.30 8.69
N SER A 388 -33.59 21.10 8.05
CA SER A 388 -34.05 22.29 7.32
C SER A 388 -35.05 21.90 6.23
N GLU A 389 -36.00 22.78 5.90
CA GLU A 389 -37.01 22.50 4.86
C GLU A 389 -36.36 22.08 3.52
N SER A 390 -35.24 22.71 3.17
CA SER A 390 -34.42 22.36 1.99
C SER A 390 -33.84 20.95 2.08
N ASP A 391 -33.27 20.56 3.23
CA ASP A 391 -32.73 19.21 3.43
C ASP A 391 -33.87 18.16 3.49
N GLN A 392 -35.04 18.49 4.03
CA GLN A 392 -36.24 17.63 3.99
C GLN A 392 -36.73 17.39 2.56
N ILE A 393 -36.83 18.45 1.75
CA ILE A 393 -37.21 18.36 0.32
C ILE A 393 -36.15 17.55 -0.43
N THR A 394 -34.86 17.79 -0.17
CA THR A 394 -33.74 17.04 -0.77
C THR A 394 -33.82 15.56 -0.42
N THR A 395 -34.09 15.22 0.85
CA THR A 395 -34.25 13.83 1.31
C THR A 395 -35.40 13.11 0.60
N ARG A 396 -36.57 13.75 0.53
CA ARG A 396 -37.74 13.22 -0.20
C ARG A 396 -37.43 13.04 -1.69
N THR A 397 -36.64 13.94 -2.29
CA THR A 397 -36.27 13.91 -3.71
C THR A 397 -35.23 12.83 -4.03
N VAL A 398 -34.20 12.67 -3.20
CA VAL A 398 -33.09 11.72 -3.42
C VAL A 398 -33.53 10.28 -3.18
N PHE A 399 -34.36 10.03 -2.15
CA PHE A 399 -34.73 8.67 -1.76
C PHE A 399 -36.14 8.26 -2.19
N GLY A 400 -37.09 9.19 -2.32
CA GLY A 400 -38.45 8.91 -2.77
C GLY A 400 -39.11 7.76 -2.00
N PRO A 401 -39.53 6.66 -2.66
CA PRO A 401 -40.15 5.49 -2.00
C PRO A 401 -39.20 4.70 -1.09
N ASN A 402 -37.90 5.02 -1.08
CA ASN A 402 -36.91 4.43 -0.19
C ASN A 402 -36.74 5.24 1.12
N LEU A 403 -37.51 6.32 1.32
CA LEU A 403 -37.57 7.05 2.59
C LEU A 403 -38.75 6.53 3.43
N GLU A 404 -38.45 6.02 4.63
CA GLU A 404 -39.43 5.62 5.64
C GLU A 404 -39.34 6.58 6.84
N ILE A 405 -40.27 7.53 6.91
CA ILE A 405 -40.45 8.39 8.08
C ILE A 405 -41.36 7.65 9.07
N VAL A 406 -40.86 7.40 10.28
CA VAL A 406 -41.53 6.57 11.30
C VAL A 406 -42.10 7.45 12.40
N ALA A 407 -43.36 7.21 12.77
CA ALA A 407 -44.04 7.98 13.80
C ALA A 407 -43.37 7.86 15.18
N GLY A 408 -43.40 8.95 15.96
CA GLY A 408 -42.80 9.01 17.29
C GLY A 408 -41.28 8.83 17.24
N THR A 409 -40.78 7.76 17.86
CA THR A 409 -39.34 7.47 18.04
C THR A 409 -38.92 6.07 17.58
N ASP A 410 -39.79 5.30 16.93
CA ASP A 410 -39.57 3.87 16.65
C ASP A 410 -38.59 3.56 15.49
N SER A 411 -37.69 4.47 15.12
CA SER A 411 -36.82 4.28 13.94
C SER A 411 -35.84 3.12 14.07
N ALA A 412 -35.32 2.83 15.28
CA ALA A 412 -34.54 1.63 15.54
C ALA A 412 -35.38 0.33 15.49
N GLN A 413 -36.68 0.37 15.80
CA GLN A 413 -37.56 -0.79 15.66
C GLN A 413 -37.91 -1.06 14.18
N ALA A 414 -38.13 0.00 13.39
CA ALA A 414 -38.27 -0.09 11.94
C ALA A 414 -36.96 -0.56 11.28
N GLN A 415 -35.80 -0.04 11.70
CA GLN A 415 -34.46 -0.53 11.32
C GLN A 415 -34.35 -2.02 11.62
N TRP A 416 -34.70 -2.46 12.83
CA TRP A 416 -34.59 -3.86 13.22
C TRP A 416 -35.45 -4.75 12.32
N LYS A 417 -36.72 -4.38 12.13
CA LYS A 417 -37.69 -5.09 11.30
C LYS A 417 -37.24 -5.19 9.84
N TYR A 418 -36.71 -4.11 9.27
CA TYR A 418 -36.29 -4.07 7.86
C TYR A 418 -34.92 -4.73 7.66
N ALA A 419 -33.91 -4.43 8.47
CA ALA A 419 -32.56 -5.00 8.35
C ALA A 419 -32.49 -6.52 8.65
N SER A 420 -33.50 -7.09 9.33
CA SER A 420 -33.66 -8.54 9.53
C SER A 420 -34.72 -9.21 8.63
N SER A 421 -35.42 -8.45 7.78
CA SER A 421 -36.50 -8.98 6.93
C SER A 421 -35.97 -10.00 5.91
N LYS A 422 -36.75 -11.07 5.67
CA LYS A 422 -36.47 -12.01 4.59
C LYS A 422 -36.63 -11.28 3.24
N ARG A 423 -35.61 -11.31 2.40
CA ARG A 423 -35.65 -10.71 1.06
C ARG A 423 -36.63 -11.45 0.16
N LEU A 424 -37.33 -10.70 -0.70
CA LEU A 424 -38.28 -11.24 -1.67
C LEU A 424 -37.60 -12.05 -2.79
N GLN A 425 -36.34 -11.73 -3.09
CA GLN A 425 -35.47 -12.53 -3.93
C GLN A 425 -34.16 -12.82 -3.19
N PRO A 426 -33.54 -14.00 -3.38
CA PRO A 426 -32.15 -14.18 -2.99
C PRO A 426 -31.31 -13.20 -3.82
N VAL A 427 -30.40 -12.47 -3.17
CA VAL A 427 -29.41 -11.66 -3.90
C VAL A 427 -28.63 -12.63 -4.79
N PRO A 428 -28.64 -12.45 -6.13
CA PRO A 428 -27.83 -13.27 -7.02
C PRO A 428 -26.39 -13.16 -6.53
N ARG A 429 -25.73 -14.27 -6.19
CA ARG A 429 -24.34 -14.26 -5.69
C ARG A 429 -23.53 -13.39 -6.64
N PRO A 430 -23.16 -12.15 -6.25
CA PRO A 430 -22.86 -11.18 -7.27
C PRO A 430 -21.53 -11.56 -7.86
N SER A 431 -21.53 -11.68 -9.18
CA SER A 431 -20.33 -11.39 -9.92
C SER A 431 -19.82 -10.04 -9.44
N PHE A 432 -18.63 -10.03 -8.86
CA PHE A 432 -18.03 -8.85 -8.26
C PHE A 432 -18.03 -7.66 -9.23
N SER A 433 -17.93 -6.42 -8.76
CA SER A 433 -17.78 -5.28 -9.66
C SER A 433 -16.88 -4.25 -9.01
N TRP A 434 -15.74 -3.98 -9.64
CA TRP A 434 -14.76 -3.02 -9.17
C TRP A 434 -14.06 -2.33 -10.35
N THR A 435 -13.41 -1.22 -10.05
CA THR A 435 -12.61 -0.44 -11.02
C THR A 435 -11.15 -0.43 -10.60
N VAL A 436 -10.26 -0.84 -11.49
CA VAL A 436 -8.83 -1.04 -11.23
C VAL A 436 -8.05 0.22 -11.63
N LEU A 437 -8.00 1.22 -10.74
CA LEU A 437 -7.35 2.51 -11.02
C LEU A 437 -5.81 2.37 -11.08
N PRO A 438 -5.17 2.52 -12.26
CA PRO A 438 -3.76 2.18 -12.45
C PRO A 438 -2.85 3.38 -12.17
N THR A 439 -2.92 3.93 -10.94
CA THR A 439 -2.14 5.11 -10.55
C THR A 439 -0.65 4.82 -10.37
N ARG A 440 -0.27 3.59 -9.99
CA ARG A 440 1.14 3.16 -9.80
C ARG A 440 1.47 1.72 -10.21
N ILE A 441 0.49 0.83 -10.37
CA ILE A 441 0.70 -0.63 -10.49
C ILE A 441 0.45 -1.10 -11.93
N LEU A 442 1.33 -1.96 -12.45
CA LEU A 442 1.24 -2.56 -13.79
C LEU A 442 0.39 -3.84 -13.85
N GLU A 443 0.32 -4.64 -12.77
CA GLU A 443 -0.42 -5.92 -12.70
C GLU A 443 -1.31 -6.01 -11.46
N VAL A 444 -2.57 -6.41 -11.65
CA VAL A 444 -3.56 -6.57 -10.58
C VAL A 444 -4.14 -7.99 -10.60
N VAL A 445 -3.97 -8.72 -9.50
CA VAL A 445 -4.37 -10.12 -9.36
C VAL A 445 -5.81 -10.22 -8.88
N LEU A 446 -6.64 -11.04 -9.53
CA LEU A 446 -7.98 -11.35 -9.02
C LEU A 446 -7.88 -12.08 -7.67
N PRO A 447 -8.61 -11.66 -6.63
CA PRO A 447 -8.78 -12.42 -5.39
C PRO A 447 -9.68 -13.66 -5.54
N VAL A 448 -10.04 -14.07 -6.76
CA VAL A 448 -10.85 -15.26 -7.05
C VAL A 448 -9.95 -16.43 -7.44
N GLN A 449 -10.21 -17.60 -6.86
CA GLN A 449 -9.61 -18.86 -7.30
C GLN A 449 -10.55 -19.56 -8.28
N ILE A 450 -10.08 -19.81 -9.51
CA ILE A 450 -10.82 -20.63 -10.49
C ILE A 450 -10.86 -22.07 -9.97
N PRO A 451 -12.04 -22.69 -9.76
CA PRO A 451 -12.12 -24.07 -9.32
C PRO A 451 -11.75 -25.03 -10.46
N PRO A 452 -11.03 -26.13 -10.19
CA PRO A 452 -10.92 -27.22 -11.15
C PRO A 452 -12.29 -27.87 -11.34
N LYS A 453 -12.63 -28.24 -12.59
CA LYS A 453 -13.92 -28.89 -12.94
C LYS A 453 -15.17 -28.05 -12.62
N GLN A 454 -15.08 -26.73 -12.79
CA GLN A 454 -16.24 -25.82 -12.85
C GLN A 454 -16.04 -24.79 -13.96
N ARG A 455 -17.15 -24.28 -14.52
CA ARG A 455 -17.13 -23.15 -15.46
C ARG A 455 -17.06 -21.82 -14.69
N THR A 456 -16.17 -20.93 -15.13
CA THR A 456 -15.94 -19.61 -14.53
C THR A 456 -15.97 -18.55 -15.63
N ARG A 457 -16.99 -17.68 -15.65
CA ARG A 457 -17.07 -16.54 -16.59
C ARG A 457 -16.61 -15.26 -15.89
N ILE A 458 -15.66 -14.56 -16.49
CA ILE A 458 -15.11 -13.29 -16.01
C ILE A 458 -15.44 -12.22 -17.06
N PHE A 459 -16.54 -11.51 -16.86
CA PHE A 459 -16.86 -10.34 -17.67
C PHE A 459 -16.10 -9.12 -17.14
N PHE A 460 -15.70 -8.21 -18.00
CA PHE A 460 -15.10 -6.93 -17.59
C PHE A 460 -15.17 -5.90 -18.71
N ARG A 461 -15.13 -4.63 -18.37
CA ARG A 461 -15.00 -3.51 -19.30
C ARG A 461 -13.58 -2.97 -19.23
N ALA A 462 -12.98 -2.63 -20.37
CA ALA A 462 -11.69 -1.91 -20.41
C ALA A 462 -11.78 -0.71 -21.34
N SER A 463 -11.28 0.45 -20.89
CA SER A 463 -11.16 1.68 -21.69
C SER A 463 -9.78 1.77 -22.34
N ARG A 464 -9.76 1.98 -23.66
CA ARG A 464 -8.60 1.77 -24.55
C ARG A 464 -8.18 0.28 -24.61
N PRO A 465 -8.22 -0.39 -25.77
CA PRO A 465 -7.99 -1.84 -25.88
C PRO A 465 -6.50 -2.25 -25.82
N ASN A 466 -5.75 -1.79 -24.82
CA ASN A 466 -4.33 -2.12 -24.63
C ASN A 466 -4.13 -2.76 -23.25
N PHE A 467 -4.24 -4.09 -23.15
CA PHE A 467 -4.12 -4.81 -21.88
C PHE A 467 -3.75 -6.29 -22.07
N ARG A 468 -3.39 -6.97 -20.97
CA ARG A 468 -3.13 -8.42 -20.95
C ARG A 468 -3.80 -9.09 -19.75
N VAL A 469 -4.32 -10.29 -19.93
CA VAL A 469 -4.92 -11.13 -18.89
C VAL A 469 -4.09 -12.40 -18.78
N ASN A 470 -3.38 -12.55 -17.67
CA ASN A 470 -2.59 -13.74 -17.34
C ASN A 470 -3.47 -14.80 -16.67
N LEU A 471 -3.20 -16.06 -17.00
CA LEU A 471 -3.90 -17.25 -16.52
C LEU A 471 -2.85 -18.20 -15.91
N ALA A 472 -2.80 -18.28 -14.58
CA ALA A 472 -1.72 -18.92 -13.84
C ALA A 472 -2.20 -20.09 -12.97
N SER A 473 -1.46 -21.20 -13.00
CA SER A 473 -1.77 -22.42 -12.22
C SER A 473 -1.29 -22.39 -10.77
N ASP A 474 -0.50 -21.38 -10.38
CA ASP A 474 -0.04 -21.11 -9.01
C ASP A 474 0.04 -19.58 -8.80
N ARG A 475 0.04 -19.10 -7.55
CA ARG A 475 0.35 -17.71 -7.19
C ARG A 475 1.87 -17.47 -7.12
N ARG A 476 2.65 -18.51 -6.84
CA ARG A 476 4.13 -18.47 -6.77
C ARG A 476 4.82 -18.53 -8.13
N SER A 477 4.09 -18.90 -9.19
CA SER A 477 4.64 -18.95 -10.55
C SER A 477 4.85 -17.58 -11.22
N ARG A 478 5.07 -16.51 -10.44
CA ARG A 478 5.55 -15.20 -10.94
C ARG A 478 6.85 -15.33 -11.75
N GLY A 479 7.67 -16.36 -11.45
CA GLY A 479 8.88 -16.70 -12.19
C GLY A 479 8.76 -17.85 -13.22
N LEU A 480 7.57 -18.41 -13.49
CA LEU A 480 7.42 -19.31 -14.65
C LEU A 480 7.43 -18.46 -15.91
N LEU A 481 8.50 -18.60 -16.71
CA LEU A 481 8.89 -17.67 -17.79
C LEU A 481 7.78 -17.26 -18.76
N ASN A 482 6.76 -18.10 -18.98
CA ASN A 482 5.55 -17.68 -19.68
C ASN A 482 4.30 -18.37 -19.10
N PRO A 483 3.35 -17.66 -18.45
CA PRO A 483 2.01 -18.17 -18.18
C PRO A 483 1.15 -18.16 -19.45
N THR A 484 0.02 -18.86 -19.44
CA THR A 484 -1.01 -18.69 -20.48
C THR A 484 -1.57 -17.26 -20.41
N PHE A 485 -1.81 -16.59 -21.54
CA PHE A 485 -2.36 -15.23 -21.51
C PHE A 485 -3.24 -14.87 -22.71
N VAL A 486 -4.12 -13.90 -22.48
CA VAL A 486 -4.81 -13.09 -23.51
C VAL A 486 -4.13 -11.73 -23.55
N ARG A 487 -3.78 -11.20 -24.72
CA ARG A 487 -3.32 -9.82 -24.93
C ARG A 487 -4.26 -9.14 -25.91
N VAL A 488 -4.68 -7.93 -25.59
CA VAL A 488 -5.43 -7.02 -26.46
C VAL A 488 -4.54 -5.81 -26.70
N ASP A 489 -4.39 -5.42 -27.97
CA ASP A 489 -3.45 -4.39 -28.40
C ASP A 489 -4.05 -3.65 -29.61
N GLY A 490 -4.69 -2.51 -29.36
CA GLY A 490 -5.48 -1.80 -30.37
C GLY A 490 -6.63 -2.66 -30.89
N GLU A 491 -6.73 -2.80 -32.21
CA GLU A 491 -7.74 -3.65 -32.86
C GLU A 491 -7.47 -5.16 -32.68
N GLN A 492 -6.25 -5.56 -32.32
CA GLN A 492 -5.83 -6.96 -32.25
C GLN A 492 -6.10 -7.59 -30.88
N CYS A 493 -6.56 -8.84 -30.87
CA CYS A 493 -6.47 -9.72 -29.72
C CYS A 493 -5.62 -10.96 -30.05
N THR A 494 -4.90 -11.49 -29.06
CA THR A 494 -3.96 -12.60 -29.17
C THR A 494 -4.07 -13.47 -27.93
N VAL A 495 -4.29 -14.76 -28.11
CA VAL A 495 -4.35 -15.75 -27.03
C VAL A 495 -3.19 -16.72 -27.20
N HIS A 496 -2.42 -16.93 -26.14
CA HIS A 496 -1.19 -17.70 -26.17
C HIS A 496 -1.11 -18.69 -24.99
N ASP A 497 -0.93 -19.98 -25.30
CA ASP A 497 -0.55 -21.02 -24.32
C ASP A 497 0.89 -21.48 -24.62
N PRO A 498 1.88 -20.92 -23.91
CA PRO A 498 3.29 -21.27 -24.08
C PRO A 498 3.59 -22.76 -23.85
N SER A 499 2.85 -23.39 -22.93
CA SER A 499 3.06 -24.80 -22.57
C SER A 499 2.73 -25.76 -23.72
N ARG A 500 1.96 -25.28 -24.71
CA ARG A 500 1.59 -25.99 -25.93
C ARG A 500 2.17 -25.36 -27.20
N LYS A 501 2.97 -24.29 -27.06
CA LYS A 501 3.41 -23.40 -28.17
C LYS A 501 2.25 -22.88 -29.03
N PHE A 502 1.05 -22.77 -28.45
CA PHE A 502 -0.16 -22.39 -29.16
C PHE A 502 -0.33 -20.88 -29.17
N THR A 503 -0.69 -20.31 -30.32
CA THR A 503 -1.05 -18.89 -30.46
C THR A 503 -2.23 -18.76 -31.42
N SER A 504 -3.27 -18.04 -31.00
CA SER A 504 -4.38 -17.60 -31.85
C SER A 504 -4.41 -16.07 -31.89
N VAL A 505 -4.73 -15.48 -33.04
CA VAL A 505 -4.74 -14.02 -33.26
C VAL A 505 -5.95 -13.63 -34.10
N ASP A 506 -6.73 -12.68 -33.62
CA ASP A 506 -7.68 -11.91 -34.43
C ASP A 506 -7.18 -10.46 -34.52
N LYS A 507 -6.92 -9.97 -35.73
CA LYS A 507 -6.42 -8.62 -36.00
C LYS A 507 -7.51 -7.54 -36.02
N HIS A 508 -8.77 -7.95 -36.01
CA HIS A 508 -9.94 -7.08 -36.10
C HIS A 508 -10.90 -7.26 -34.91
N PHE A 509 -10.44 -7.93 -33.85
CA PHE A 509 -11.22 -8.23 -32.65
C PHE A 509 -11.89 -7.00 -32.06
N ASN A 510 -11.19 -5.86 -32.04
CA ASN A 510 -11.67 -4.56 -31.55
C ASN A 510 -11.93 -3.54 -32.66
N ARG A 511 -12.12 -3.98 -33.92
CA ARG A 511 -12.40 -3.07 -35.03
C ARG A 511 -13.68 -2.28 -34.78
N GLY A 512 -13.60 -0.95 -34.88
CA GLY A 512 -14.71 -0.05 -34.56
C GLY A 512 -14.86 0.32 -33.07
N VAL A 513 -14.10 -0.31 -32.16
CA VAL A 513 -13.88 0.24 -30.82
C VAL A 513 -12.93 1.42 -30.96
N GLY A 514 -13.46 2.64 -30.80
CA GLY A 514 -12.67 3.87 -30.90
C GLY A 514 -11.47 3.87 -29.93
N LYS A 515 -10.44 4.66 -30.22
CA LYS A 515 -9.18 4.70 -29.42
C LYS A 515 -9.40 4.96 -27.93
N ASP A 516 -10.41 5.74 -27.60
CA ASP A 516 -10.85 6.08 -26.23
C ASP A 516 -12.15 5.37 -25.81
N GLY A 517 -12.65 4.46 -26.65
CA GLY A 517 -13.82 3.65 -26.38
C GLY A 517 -13.60 2.64 -25.26
N SER A 518 -14.70 2.26 -24.60
CA SER A 518 -14.73 1.17 -23.63
C SER A 518 -15.54 0.00 -24.19
N ALA A 519 -14.91 -1.17 -24.36
CA ALA A 519 -15.58 -2.40 -24.74
C ALA A 519 -15.77 -3.32 -23.52
N MET A 520 -16.83 -4.13 -23.54
CA MET A 520 -17.08 -5.19 -22.58
C MET A 520 -16.65 -6.54 -23.17
N TYR A 521 -15.88 -7.28 -22.39
CA TYR A 521 -15.30 -8.56 -22.73
C TYR A 521 -15.84 -9.66 -21.79
N CYS A 522 -15.79 -10.91 -22.23
CA CYS A 522 -15.94 -12.09 -21.38
C CYS A 522 -14.75 -13.04 -21.60
N LEU A 523 -14.13 -13.42 -20.49
CA LEU A 523 -13.18 -14.52 -20.38
C LEU A 523 -13.92 -15.70 -19.72
N ASP A 524 -14.29 -16.69 -20.51
CA ASP A 524 -14.94 -17.93 -20.04
C ASP A 524 -13.89 -19.03 -19.90
N VAL A 525 -13.90 -19.71 -18.76
CA VAL A 525 -12.90 -20.70 -18.34
C VAL A 525 -13.66 -21.95 -17.88
N ASP A 526 -13.86 -22.90 -18.79
CA ASP A 526 -14.67 -24.10 -18.60
C ASP A 526 -13.81 -25.29 -18.14
N GLY A 527 -13.88 -25.59 -16.84
CA GLY A 527 -13.15 -26.70 -16.21
C GLY A 527 -13.69 -28.10 -16.53
N HIS A 528 -14.87 -28.23 -17.15
CA HIS A 528 -15.39 -29.53 -17.61
C HIS A 528 -14.86 -29.86 -19.00
N LEU A 529 -14.87 -28.88 -19.91
CA LEU A 529 -14.31 -29.01 -21.26
C LEU A 529 -12.79 -28.89 -21.29
N GLY A 530 -12.19 -28.28 -20.25
CA GLY A 530 -10.78 -27.89 -20.26
C GLY A 530 -10.51 -26.78 -21.29
N ARG A 531 -11.51 -25.92 -21.54
CA ARG A 531 -11.56 -24.88 -22.56
C ARG A 531 -11.41 -23.50 -21.91
N ILE A 532 -10.78 -22.58 -22.63
CA ILE A 532 -10.84 -21.15 -22.32
C ILE A 532 -11.21 -20.39 -23.58
N SER A 533 -12.08 -19.38 -23.46
CA SER A 533 -12.53 -18.55 -24.58
C SER A 533 -12.64 -17.08 -24.19
N PHE A 534 -12.25 -16.22 -25.14
CA PHE A 534 -12.29 -14.77 -24.99
C PHE A 534 -13.10 -14.13 -26.12
N GLN A 535 -14.05 -13.27 -25.76
CA GLN A 535 -15.01 -12.67 -26.69
C GLN A 535 -15.49 -11.31 -26.16
N HIS A 536 -16.20 -10.54 -26.99
CA HIS A 536 -17.03 -9.44 -26.51
C HIS A 536 -18.29 -9.93 -25.78
N ALA A 537 -18.90 -9.05 -24.98
CA ALA A 537 -20.11 -9.33 -24.22
C ALA A 537 -21.12 -8.17 -24.26
N GLY A 538 -22.41 -8.50 -24.07
CA GLY A 538 -23.51 -7.55 -24.14
C GLY A 538 -23.49 -6.75 -25.45
N VAL A 539 -23.74 -5.44 -25.36
CA VAL A 539 -23.73 -4.51 -26.51
C VAL A 539 -22.42 -4.55 -27.31
N SER A 540 -21.28 -4.79 -26.67
CA SER A 540 -19.98 -4.80 -27.36
C SER A 540 -19.81 -5.95 -28.37
N SER A 541 -20.67 -6.97 -28.34
CA SER A 541 -20.73 -8.00 -29.39
C SER A 541 -21.02 -7.44 -30.79
N MET A 542 -21.52 -6.20 -30.90
CA MET A 542 -21.67 -5.49 -32.18
C MET A 542 -20.34 -5.12 -32.86
N PHE A 543 -19.23 -5.04 -32.11
CA PHE A 543 -17.91 -4.71 -32.67
C PHE A 543 -17.23 -5.95 -33.27
N SER A 544 -17.39 -7.10 -32.62
CA SER A 544 -16.95 -8.38 -33.16
C SER A 544 -17.71 -9.55 -32.53
N SER A 545 -18.12 -10.48 -33.39
CA SER A 545 -18.66 -11.80 -33.02
C SER A 545 -17.57 -12.89 -32.90
N SER A 546 -16.28 -12.52 -33.05
CA SER A 546 -15.15 -13.44 -32.86
C SER A 546 -15.08 -14.00 -31.45
N VAL A 547 -15.01 -15.32 -31.33
CA VAL A 547 -14.74 -16.03 -30.08
C VAL A 547 -13.36 -16.70 -30.15
N LEU A 548 -12.36 -16.07 -29.54
CA LEU A 548 -11.00 -16.59 -29.46
C LEU A 548 -10.95 -17.69 -28.39
N SER A 549 -11.23 -18.92 -28.80
CA SER A 549 -11.23 -20.11 -27.95
C SER A 549 -9.99 -20.99 -28.15
N PHE A 550 -9.61 -21.70 -27.09
CA PHE A 550 -8.64 -22.79 -27.15
C PHE A 550 -9.07 -23.95 -26.25
N ASP A 551 -8.99 -25.15 -26.81
CA ASP A 551 -9.36 -26.40 -26.14
C ASP A 551 -8.15 -27.09 -25.54
N ARG A 552 -8.38 -27.76 -24.40
CA ARG A 552 -7.37 -28.48 -23.61
C ARG A 552 -6.25 -27.53 -23.17
N VAL A 553 -6.43 -26.75 -22.11
CA VAL A 553 -5.35 -25.95 -21.50
C VAL A 553 -4.17 -26.86 -21.07
N GLY A 554 -2.91 -26.41 -21.16
CA GLY A 554 -1.76 -27.20 -20.70
C GLY A 554 -1.69 -27.40 -19.19
N CYS A 555 -1.91 -26.33 -18.42
CA CYS A 555 -2.09 -26.39 -16.96
C CYS A 555 -3.37 -25.63 -16.57
N TRP A 556 -4.20 -26.22 -15.70
CA TRP A 556 -5.45 -25.56 -15.31
C TRP A 556 -5.16 -24.28 -14.51
N PRO A 557 -5.63 -23.09 -14.94
CA PRO A 557 -5.42 -21.87 -14.19
C PRO A 557 -6.21 -21.91 -12.88
N LYS A 558 -5.56 -21.47 -11.81
CA LYS A 558 -6.18 -21.25 -10.50
C LYS A 558 -6.37 -19.76 -10.23
N HIS A 559 -5.58 -18.91 -10.89
CA HIS A 559 -5.56 -17.47 -10.68
C HIS A 559 -5.60 -16.74 -12.02
N VAL A 560 -6.13 -15.52 -11.98
CA VAL A 560 -6.13 -14.58 -13.10
C VAL A 560 -5.49 -13.29 -12.62
N SER A 561 -4.68 -12.66 -13.46
CA SER A 561 -4.21 -11.30 -13.22
C SER A 561 -4.29 -10.45 -14.48
N PHE A 562 -4.39 -9.16 -14.29
CA PHE A 562 -4.72 -8.16 -15.29
C PHE A 562 -3.59 -7.14 -15.37
N VAL A 563 -2.99 -6.97 -16.55
CA VAL A 563 -1.81 -6.13 -16.80
C VAL A 563 -2.19 -4.97 -17.73
N VAL A 564 -1.83 -3.74 -17.34
CA VAL A 564 -2.13 -2.50 -18.08
C VAL A 564 -0.85 -1.70 -18.30
N PRO A 565 -0.60 -1.12 -19.49
CA PRO A 565 0.48 -0.17 -19.70
C PRO A 565 0.30 1.10 -18.86
N ARG A 566 1.40 1.73 -18.41
CA ARG A 566 1.35 3.03 -17.71
C ARG A 566 0.60 4.07 -18.55
N GLY A 567 -0.32 4.82 -17.93
CA GLY A 567 -1.08 5.90 -18.57
C GLY A 567 -2.36 5.48 -19.32
N HIS A 568 -2.73 4.20 -19.30
CA HIS A 568 -4.04 3.73 -19.77
C HIS A 568 -5.02 3.60 -18.59
N ILE A 569 -6.31 3.89 -18.82
CA ILE A 569 -7.31 3.89 -17.75
C ILE A 569 -7.89 2.49 -17.53
N SER A 570 -8.28 2.26 -16.28
CA SER A 570 -8.77 1.06 -15.62
C SER A 570 -9.60 0.03 -16.40
N PHE A 571 -9.48 -1.22 -15.97
CA PHE A 571 -10.60 -2.16 -16.03
C PHE A 571 -11.72 -1.68 -15.11
N SER A 572 -12.96 -1.82 -15.54
CA SER A 572 -14.16 -1.56 -14.73
C SER A 572 -15.14 -2.73 -14.88
N ASP A 573 -16.08 -2.83 -13.94
CA ASP A 573 -17.17 -3.81 -13.99
C ASP A 573 -16.72 -5.29 -14.07
N VAL A 574 -15.67 -5.63 -13.30
CA VAL A 574 -14.97 -6.94 -13.33
C VAL A 574 -15.76 -8.05 -12.60
N ARG A 575 -16.64 -8.71 -13.35
CA ARG A 575 -17.69 -9.65 -12.93
C ARG A 575 -17.31 -11.13 -13.06
N VAL A 576 -17.02 -11.79 -11.94
CA VAL A 576 -16.67 -13.22 -11.88
C VAL A 576 -17.86 -14.09 -11.43
N TYR A 577 -18.41 -14.89 -12.34
CA TYR A 577 -19.40 -15.93 -12.07
C TYR A 577 -18.72 -17.30 -11.99
N VAL A 578 -19.09 -18.15 -11.02
CA VAL A 578 -18.51 -19.47 -10.80
C VAL A 578 -19.61 -20.53 -10.62
N GLY A 579 -19.58 -21.59 -11.43
CA GLY A 579 -20.44 -22.76 -11.27
C GLY A 579 -21.93 -22.56 -11.58
N SER A 580 -22.29 -21.50 -12.30
CA SER A 580 -23.67 -21.24 -12.73
C SER A 580 -24.13 -22.21 -13.82
N LYS A 581 -25.40 -22.66 -13.73
CA LYS A 581 -26.11 -23.22 -14.89
C LYS A 581 -26.32 -22.11 -15.92
N ASP A 582 -26.16 -22.41 -17.21
CA ASP A 582 -26.20 -21.39 -18.27
C ASP A 582 -27.53 -20.62 -18.39
N THR A 583 -28.63 -21.13 -17.83
CA THR A 583 -29.95 -20.47 -17.83
C THR A 583 -29.94 -19.08 -17.19
N TYR A 584 -29.19 -18.88 -16.10
CA TYR A 584 -29.11 -17.58 -15.40
C TYR A 584 -28.26 -16.53 -16.14
N LEU A 585 -27.52 -16.94 -17.17
CA LEU A 585 -26.65 -16.05 -17.94
C LEU A 585 -27.40 -15.43 -19.13
N LEU A 586 -28.34 -16.16 -19.73
CA LEU A 586 -29.17 -15.66 -20.83
C LEU A 586 -30.08 -14.49 -20.41
N GLU A 587 -30.76 -14.57 -19.26
CA GLU A 587 -31.58 -13.47 -18.75
C GLU A 587 -30.76 -12.18 -18.58
N HIS A 588 -29.54 -12.31 -18.03
CA HIS A 588 -28.64 -11.17 -17.90
C HIS A 588 -28.04 -10.72 -19.24
N GLU A 589 -27.72 -11.60 -20.18
CA GLU A 589 -27.19 -11.24 -21.50
C GLU A 589 -28.27 -10.53 -22.35
N CYS A 590 -29.54 -10.94 -22.27
CA CYS A 590 -30.68 -10.27 -22.90
C CYS A 590 -30.97 -8.89 -22.31
N ALA A 591 -30.80 -8.69 -20.99
CA ALA A 591 -31.05 -7.42 -20.31
C ALA A 591 -30.11 -6.25 -20.72
N TRP A 592 -29.18 -6.47 -21.66
CA TRP A 592 -28.33 -5.41 -22.25
C TRP A 592 -28.75 -4.99 -23.67
N GLN A 593 -29.82 -5.54 -24.25
CA GLN A 593 -30.33 -5.01 -25.52
C GLN A 593 -30.99 -3.63 -25.32
N PRO A 594 -30.93 -2.70 -26.30
CA PRO A 594 -31.63 -1.43 -26.23
C PRO A 594 -33.15 -1.63 -26.12
N LEU A 595 -33.75 -0.99 -25.11
CA LEU A 595 -35.18 -1.13 -24.80
C LEU A 595 -36.04 -0.19 -25.68
N GLU A 596 -35.94 -0.37 -27.00
CA GLU A 596 -36.51 0.53 -28.02
C GLU A 596 -37.69 -0.05 -28.83
N GLN A 597 -38.19 -1.26 -28.52
CA GLN A 597 -39.24 -1.91 -29.32
C GLN A 597 -40.53 -2.38 -28.60
N GLU A 598 -40.68 -2.22 -27.29
CA GLU A 598 -41.92 -2.64 -26.58
C GLU A 598 -43.12 -1.68 -26.74
N ASN A 599 -42.95 -0.50 -27.36
CA ASN A 599 -44.06 0.42 -27.67
C ASN A 599 -44.79 0.13 -29.00
N ALA A 600 -44.59 -1.05 -29.61
CA ALA A 600 -45.02 -1.33 -30.99
C ALA A 600 -45.74 -2.67 -31.23
N SER A 601 -46.37 -3.31 -30.22
CA SER A 601 -47.09 -4.58 -30.42
C SER A 601 -48.30 -4.83 -29.48
N ALA A 602 -49.13 -3.82 -29.23
CA ALA A 602 -50.37 -3.97 -28.46
C ALA A 602 -51.57 -4.48 -29.32
N ALA A 603 -51.48 -5.69 -29.92
CA ALA A 603 -52.57 -6.31 -30.68
C ALA A 603 -52.49 -7.86 -30.80
N GLY A 604 -53.57 -8.56 -30.47
CA GLY A 604 -53.79 -10.02 -30.65
C GLY A 604 -53.23 -10.91 -29.51
N THR A 605 -53.95 -11.84 -28.86
CA THR A 605 -54.75 -13.04 -29.28
C THR A 605 -53.92 -14.19 -29.87
N SER A 606 -54.04 -15.48 -29.47
CA SER A 606 -54.73 -16.12 -28.32
C SER A 606 -54.54 -17.67 -28.31
N ALA A 607 -54.52 -18.29 -27.12
CA ALA A 607 -54.89 -19.69 -26.80
C ALA A 607 -53.97 -20.90 -27.17
N ALA A 608 -54.11 -21.98 -26.36
CA ALA A 608 -53.69 -23.40 -26.55
C ALA A 608 -52.16 -23.73 -26.62
N THR A 609 -51.61 -24.89 -26.20
CA THR A 609 -52.01 -26.10 -25.40
C THR A 609 -50.67 -26.79 -24.97
N GLN A 610 -50.44 -27.19 -23.71
CA GLN A 610 -50.78 -28.48 -23.03
C GLN A 610 -49.73 -29.62 -23.21
N ASP A 611 -49.39 -30.30 -22.10
CA ASP A 611 -48.55 -31.52 -21.90
C ASP A 611 -47.04 -31.41 -22.29
N ASP A 612 -46.07 -32.13 -21.68
CA ASP A 612 -46.07 -33.47 -21.06
C ASP A 612 -45.11 -33.58 -19.82
N VAL A 613 -44.99 -34.77 -19.19
CA VAL A 613 -44.44 -34.98 -17.81
C VAL A 613 -43.18 -35.93 -17.76
N PRO A 614 -42.76 -36.67 -16.69
CA PRO A 614 -41.40 -36.50 -16.15
C PRO A 614 -40.44 -37.71 -16.26
N GLY A 615 -39.13 -37.41 -16.33
CA GLY A 615 -38.05 -38.39 -16.18
C GLY A 615 -37.40 -38.42 -14.78
N GLN A 616 -37.78 -39.38 -13.93
CA GLN A 616 -36.96 -39.78 -12.77
C GLN A 616 -35.83 -40.73 -13.20
N VAL A 617 -34.73 -40.82 -12.45
CA VAL A 617 -34.21 -42.11 -11.92
C VAL A 617 -33.08 -41.94 -10.87
N LYS A 618 -33.40 -42.44 -9.66
CA LYS A 618 -32.55 -43.11 -8.64
C LYS A 618 -31.12 -42.62 -8.36
N ILE A 619 -30.97 -42.07 -7.14
CA ILE A 619 -29.77 -42.21 -6.30
C ILE A 619 -29.56 -43.70 -5.97
N ALA A 620 -28.31 -44.15 -5.87
CA ALA A 620 -27.95 -45.43 -5.23
C ALA A 620 -26.78 -45.22 -4.24
N PHE A 621 -26.95 -45.67 -3.01
CA PHE A 621 -25.94 -45.65 -1.94
C PHE A 621 -25.78 -47.07 -1.39
N ARG A 622 -24.52 -47.51 -1.26
CA ARG A 622 -23.97 -48.56 -0.37
C ARG A 622 -22.54 -48.89 -0.87
N SER A 623 -21.52 -49.23 -0.09
CA SER A 623 -21.17 -49.05 1.33
C SER A 623 -20.00 -50.01 1.58
N GLU A 624 -18.79 -49.46 1.78
CA GLU A 624 -17.71 -49.97 2.67
C GLU A 624 -17.17 -51.42 2.53
N PRO A 625 -16.01 -51.75 3.15
CA PRO A 625 -14.92 -50.89 3.68
C PRO A 625 -13.66 -51.04 2.77
N GLU A 626 -12.39 -50.68 3.04
CA GLU A 626 -11.57 -50.49 4.26
C GLU A 626 -10.47 -49.39 4.07
N GLU A 627 -9.59 -49.25 5.08
CA GLU A 627 -8.37 -48.42 5.15
C GLU A 627 -8.53 -46.89 5.00
N GLY A 628 -8.59 -46.21 6.15
CA GLY A 628 -8.80 -44.76 6.27
C GLY A 628 -7.80 -43.88 5.51
N TRP A 629 -8.32 -43.12 4.53
CA TRP A 629 -7.57 -42.17 3.71
C TRP A 629 -6.81 -41.12 4.53
N MET A 630 -7.23 -40.76 5.75
CA MET A 630 -6.52 -39.77 6.57
C MET A 630 -5.12 -40.22 6.99
N SER A 631 -4.83 -41.52 7.12
CA SER A 631 -3.46 -41.99 7.38
C SER A 631 -2.56 -41.78 6.14
N LYS A 632 -3.10 -42.10 4.95
CA LYS A 632 -2.43 -41.87 3.65
C LYS A 632 -2.27 -40.37 3.36
N ALA A 633 -3.25 -39.54 3.72
CA ALA A 633 -3.21 -38.09 3.59
C ALA A 633 -2.24 -37.42 4.58
N TYR A 634 -2.14 -37.89 5.83
CA TYR A 634 -1.17 -37.35 6.80
C TYR A 634 0.27 -37.54 6.30
N HIS A 635 0.59 -38.70 5.72
CA HIS A 635 1.91 -38.93 5.11
C HIS A 635 2.10 -38.14 3.78
N PHE A 636 1.06 -37.96 2.97
CA PHE A 636 1.12 -37.11 1.77
C PHE A 636 1.33 -35.62 2.10
N VAL A 637 0.74 -35.11 3.18
CA VAL A 637 0.84 -33.71 3.62
C VAL A 637 2.12 -33.42 4.41
N THR A 638 2.74 -34.42 5.06
CA THR A 638 3.95 -34.23 5.90
C THR A 638 5.28 -34.51 5.20
N GLY A 639 5.29 -35.13 4.01
CA GLY A 639 6.37 -34.98 3.03
C GLY A 639 7.78 -35.45 3.45
N LYS A 640 7.92 -36.64 4.05
CA LYS A 640 9.23 -37.27 4.36
C LYS A 640 9.16 -38.78 4.12
N GLY A 641 9.99 -39.42 3.29
CA GLY A 641 10.99 -38.94 2.31
C GLY A 641 10.97 -39.84 1.06
N LYS A 642 11.87 -39.72 0.07
CA LYS A 642 13.34 -39.52 0.15
C LYS A 642 13.85 -38.55 -0.93
N SER A 643 15.05 -38.01 -0.71
CA SER A 643 15.66 -36.86 -1.40
C SER A 643 14.92 -35.56 -1.09
N SER A 644 15.57 -34.73 -0.27
CA SER A 644 14.85 -34.14 0.86
C SER A 644 15.73 -33.22 1.70
N ALA A 645 15.26 -32.00 1.97
CA ALA A 645 15.68 -31.21 3.11
C ALA A 645 14.47 -30.45 3.68
N PRO A 646 14.30 -30.33 5.01
CA PRO A 646 13.49 -29.25 5.55
C PRO A 646 14.17 -27.93 5.16
N ALA A 647 13.39 -26.87 4.86
CA ALA A 647 13.96 -25.55 4.59
C ALA A 647 14.84 -25.13 5.77
N LEU A 648 16.16 -25.10 5.55
CA LEU A 648 17.13 -24.88 6.60
C LEU A 648 16.97 -23.45 7.13
N LYS A 649 17.07 -23.26 8.45
CA LYS A 649 16.91 -21.93 9.05
C LYS A 649 18.08 -21.04 8.64
N LEU A 650 17.87 -19.73 8.47
CA LEU A 650 19.00 -18.82 8.30
C LEU A 650 19.91 -18.91 9.55
N CYS A 651 21.22 -18.97 9.34
CA CYS A 651 22.19 -19.11 10.40
C CYS A 651 22.10 -17.95 11.40
N SER A 652 21.89 -18.26 12.67
CA SER A 652 21.79 -17.26 13.75
C SER A 652 23.11 -16.52 14.04
N SER A 653 24.23 -16.94 13.42
CA SER A 653 25.49 -16.19 13.43
C SER A 653 25.65 -15.25 12.23
N GLY A 654 24.68 -15.19 11.31
CA GLY A 654 24.71 -14.31 10.14
C GLY A 654 26.03 -14.39 9.36
N LEU A 655 26.65 -13.22 9.14
CA LEU A 655 27.94 -13.08 8.47
C LEU A 655 29.15 -13.35 9.38
N GLU A 656 28.98 -13.46 10.69
CA GLU A 656 30.02 -13.91 11.62
C GLU A 656 30.21 -15.45 11.58
N CYS A 657 29.39 -16.17 10.80
CA CYS A 657 29.47 -17.61 10.67
C CYS A 657 30.78 -18.08 10.02
N GLN A 658 31.57 -18.88 10.74
CA GLN A 658 32.87 -19.41 10.28
C GLN A 658 32.77 -20.23 8.98
N VAL A 659 31.61 -20.84 8.70
CA VAL A 659 31.32 -21.50 7.41
C VAL A 659 31.46 -20.52 6.26
N LEU A 660 30.78 -19.36 6.35
CA LEU A 660 30.72 -18.39 5.26
C LEU A 660 32.10 -17.79 4.93
N ALA A 661 32.95 -17.64 5.95
CA ALA A 661 34.34 -17.20 5.80
C ALA A 661 35.30 -18.29 5.28
N SER A 662 34.86 -19.55 5.11
CA SER A 662 35.70 -20.69 4.71
C SER A 662 35.20 -21.48 3.50
N THR A 663 33.92 -21.41 3.13
CA THR A 663 33.36 -22.08 1.93
C THR A 663 33.73 -21.41 0.62
N HIS A 664 34.30 -20.19 0.63
CA HIS A 664 34.36 -19.33 -0.55
C HIS A 664 35.43 -19.70 -1.58
N GLY A 665 35.24 -20.85 -2.23
CA GLY A 665 36.10 -21.46 -3.23
C GLY A 665 36.19 -22.99 -3.16
N VAL A 666 35.37 -23.66 -2.33
CA VAL A 666 35.36 -25.12 -2.15
C VAL A 666 34.02 -25.67 -2.63
N TYR A 667 34.06 -26.58 -3.62
CA TYR A 667 32.87 -27.10 -4.32
C TYR A 667 32.35 -28.40 -3.69
N GLY A 668 31.88 -28.33 -2.44
CA GLY A 668 31.19 -29.46 -1.80
C GLY A 668 31.02 -29.29 -0.29
N VAL A 669 29.85 -29.68 0.23
CA VAL A 669 29.57 -29.75 1.68
C VAL A 669 30.41 -30.82 2.38
N ASP A 670 30.92 -31.80 1.61
CA ASP A 670 31.64 -32.97 2.13
C ASP A 670 33.16 -32.78 2.20
N ASP A 671 33.70 -31.77 1.51
CA ASP A 671 35.10 -31.31 1.64
C ASP A 671 35.33 -30.46 2.90
N LEU A 672 34.26 -30.00 3.55
CA LEU A 672 34.34 -29.20 4.77
C LEU A 672 34.67 -30.07 6.00
N PRO A 673 35.48 -29.56 6.95
CA PRO A 673 35.63 -30.17 8.28
C PRO A 673 34.26 -30.54 8.88
N HIS A 674 34.16 -31.76 9.44
CA HIS A 674 32.88 -32.39 9.81
C HIS A 674 31.90 -31.49 10.59
N HIS A 675 32.40 -30.63 11.49
CA HIS A 675 31.56 -29.69 12.25
C HIS A 675 30.96 -28.55 11.38
N LEU A 676 31.69 -28.07 10.37
CA LEU A 676 31.19 -27.09 9.38
C LEU A 676 30.23 -27.74 8.38
N SER A 677 30.54 -28.97 7.92
CA SER A 677 29.63 -29.78 7.10
C SER A 677 28.29 -30.02 7.83
N GLN A 678 28.34 -30.42 9.10
CA GLN A 678 27.15 -30.59 9.94
C GLN A 678 26.41 -29.27 10.23
N HIS A 679 27.08 -28.12 10.18
CA HIS A 679 26.45 -26.81 10.30
C HIS A 679 25.72 -26.40 9.01
N MET A 680 26.33 -26.61 7.83
CA MET A 680 25.70 -26.38 6.52
C MET A 680 24.44 -27.23 6.35
N ARG A 681 24.50 -28.52 6.73
CA ARG A 681 23.35 -29.44 6.71
C ARG A 681 22.23 -29.09 7.72
N LYS A 682 22.32 -27.96 8.43
CA LYS A 682 21.34 -27.47 9.42
C LYS A 682 20.88 -26.02 9.21
N ASN A 683 21.66 -25.19 8.51
CA ASN A 683 21.41 -23.75 8.37
C ASN A 683 21.71 -23.26 6.95
N ARG A 684 20.95 -22.27 6.46
CA ARG A 684 21.30 -21.47 5.27
C ARG A 684 22.15 -20.27 5.65
N HIS A 685 22.89 -19.73 4.69
CA HIS A 685 23.72 -18.53 4.86
C HIS A 685 23.41 -17.50 3.76
N LEU A 686 23.75 -16.23 3.97
CA LEU A 686 23.61 -15.21 2.91
C LEU A 686 24.64 -15.47 1.81
N CYS A 687 24.21 -15.46 0.54
CA CYS A 687 25.13 -15.54 -0.59
C CYS A 687 25.87 -14.22 -0.73
N LEU A 688 27.21 -14.23 -0.62
CA LEU A 688 28.01 -13.00 -0.71
C LEU A 688 27.94 -12.34 -2.09
N HIS A 689 27.57 -13.07 -3.15
CA HIS A 689 27.50 -12.55 -4.52
C HIS A 689 26.09 -12.07 -4.95
N GLY A 690 25.05 -12.30 -4.14
CA GLY A 690 23.66 -11.93 -4.46
C GLY A 690 23.27 -12.27 -5.91
N ARG A 691 22.89 -11.25 -6.68
CA ARG A 691 22.46 -11.38 -8.08
C ARG A 691 23.57 -11.85 -9.04
N SER A 692 24.84 -11.60 -8.71
CA SER A 692 26.02 -12.03 -9.46
C SER A 692 26.47 -13.47 -9.16
N CYS A 693 25.67 -14.25 -8.41
CA CYS A 693 26.07 -15.61 -8.11
C CYS A 693 26.04 -16.50 -9.35
N ARG A 694 27.19 -17.05 -9.73
CA ARG A 694 27.34 -18.02 -10.82
C ARG A 694 26.64 -19.36 -10.57
N HIS A 695 26.08 -19.54 -9.37
CA HIS A 695 25.31 -20.70 -8.93
C HIS A 695 23.83 -20.34 -8.67
N LEU A 696 23.34 -19.21 -9.19
CA LEU A 696 21.91 -18.88 -9.17
C LEU A 696 21.16 -19.90 -10.06
N GLY A 697 20.25 -20.69 -9.49
CA GLY A 697 19.60 -21.81 -10.17
C GLY A 697 20.34 -23.16 -10.07
N ASP A 698 21.48 -23.21 -9.37
CA ASP A 698 22.11 -24.46 -8.94
C ASP A 698 21.38 -24.96 -7.68
N GLY A 699 20.63 -26.05 -7.81
CA GLY A 699 19.69 -26.50 -6.78
C GLY A 699 20.32 -26.78 -5.41
N ASP A 700 21.56 -27.26 -5.36
CA ASP A 700 22.26 -27.51 -4.10
C ASP A 700 22.78 -26.20 -3.49
N HIS A 701 23.15 -25.22 -4.32
CA HIS A 701 23.54 -23.88 -3.85
C HIS A 701 22.33 -23.10 -3.34
N ASP A 702 21.22 -23.06 -4.09
CA ASP A 702 19.98 -22.38 -3.71
C ASP A 702 19.35 -22.98 -2.43
N LEU A 703 19.54 -24.29 -2.17
CA LEU A 703 19.14 -24.90 -0.91
C LEU A 703 19.95 -24.38 0.30
N LEU A 704 21.25 -24.13 0.13
CA LEU A 704 22.17 -23.77 1.21
C LEU A 704 22.36 -22.26 1.39
N PHE A 705 22.14 -21.46 0.34
CA PHE A 705 22.39 -20.02 0.35
C PHE A 705 21.13 -19.20 0.03
N VAL A 706 21.09 -17.97 0.52
CA VAL A 706 20.05 -16.97 0.27
C VAL A 706 20.66 -15.83 -0.54
N HIS A 707 20.26 -15.71 -1.80
CA HIS A 707 20.55 -14.52 -2.60
C HIS A 707 19.62 -13.38 -2.19
N MET A 708 20.16 -12.17 -2.14
CA MET A 708 19.39 -10.95 -1.94
C MET A 708 19.40 -10.19 -3.26
N GLU A 709 18.27 -9.62 -3.65
CA GLU A 709 18.20 -8.71 -4.79
C GLU A 709 18.44 -7.28 -4.30
N LYS A 710 19.38 -6.58 -4.94
CA LYS A 710 19.73 -5.18 -4.66
C LYS A 710 19.68 -4.38 -5.96
N GLN A 711 19.56 -3.07 -5.85
CA GLN A 711 19.61 -2.20 -7.03
C GLN A 711 21.03 -2.14 -7.57
N ASP A 712 21.17 -2.25 -8.90
CA ASP A 712 22.46 -2.14 -9.58
C ASP A 712 23.07 -0.74 -9.31
N CYS A 713 24.34 -0.68 -8.92
CA CYS A 713 24.95 0.59 -8.51
C CYS A 713 24.94 1.61 -9.66
N PRO A 714 24.48 2.86 -9.45
CA PRO A 714 24.43 3.89 -10.50
C PRO A 714 25.83 4.34 -10.99
N ASN A 715 26.91 3.87 -10.37
CA ASN A 715 28.29 4.11 -10.80
C ASN A 715 28.92 2.92 -11.54
N GLY A 716 28.29 1.73 -11.52
CA GLY A 716 28.85 0.48 -12.06
C GLY A 716 30.29 0.20 -11.63
N ASP A 717 31.09 -0.34 -12.56
CA ASP A 717 32.52 -0.63 -12.39
C ASP A 717 33.36 0.58 -11.96
N ALA A 718 32.91 1.80 -12.26
CA ALA A 718 33.59 3.05 -11.91
C ALA A 718 33.31 3.51 -10.46
N CYS A 719 32.65 2.69 -9.64
CA CYS A 719 32.29 3.07 -8.28
C CYS A 719 33.51 3.23 -7.35
N GLY A 720 33.63 4.42 -6.73
CA GLY A 720 34.66 4.67 -5.72
C GLY A 720 34.42 4.01 -4.35
N GLN A 721 33.30 3.31 -4.16
CA GLN A 721 32.82 2.77 -2.87
C GLN A 721 32.78 1.22 -2.84
N LEU A 722 33.55 0.54 -3.69
CA LEU A 722 33.59 -0.94 -3.71
C LEU A 722 34.12 -1.60 -2.42
N CYS A 723 34.79 -0.82 -1.56
CA CYS A 723 35.31 -1.25 -0.25
C CYS A 723 34.51 -0.67 0.94
N ASP A 724 33.39 0.01 0.69
CA ASP A 724 32.52 0.61 1.71
C ASP A 724 31.40 -0.39 2.07
N PRO A 725 31.32 -0.85 3.33
CA PRO A 725 30.34 -1.87 3.71
C PRO A 725 28.90 -1.34 3.70
N HIS A 726 28.67 -0.03 3.87
CA HIS A 726 27.33 0.57 3.75
C HIS A 726 26.90 0.59 2.29
N HIS A 727 27.75 1.11 1.39
CA HIS A 727 27.46 1.11 -0.05
C HIS A 727 27.20 -0.29 -0.59
N ARG A 728 27.97 -1.29 -0.14
CA ARG A 728 27.76 -2.68 -0.54
C ARG A 728 26.54 -3.31 0.12
N ALA A 729 26.15 -2.90 1.33
CA ALA A 729 24.87 -3.30 1.93
C ALA A 729 23.67 -2.89 1.05
N GLU A 730 23.73 -1.71 0.42
CA GLU A 730 22.63 -1.12 -0.37
C GLU A 730 22.65 -1.49 -1.87
N TYR A 731 23.81 -1.52 -2.53
CA TYR A 731 23.92 -1.64 -4.00
C TYR A 731 24.62 -2.92 -4.49
N HIS A 732 24.12 -3.45 -5.63
CA HIS A 732 24.73 -4.55 -6.38
C HIS A 732 25.90 -4.06 -7.26
N HIS A 733 26.89 -4.95 -7.47
CA HIS A 733 28.00 -4.77 -8.43
C HIS A 733 28.33 -6.08 -9.14
N ASP A 734 28.43 -6.06 -10.46
CA ASP A 734 28.65 -7.28 -11.25
C ASP A 734 29.98 -7.99 -10.88
N GLY A 735 29.92 -9.31 -10.74
CA GLY A 735 31.06 -10.18 -10.40
C GLY A 735 31.66 -10.00 -8.99
N LEU A 736 31.18 -9.04 -8.19
CA LEU A 736 31.72 -8.71 -6.86
C LEU A 736 30.86 -9.25 -5.71
N TRP A 737 31.23 -8.93 -4.47
CA TRP A 737 30.50 -9.34 -3.26
C TRP A 737 29.56 -8.26 -2.77
N ASP A 738 28.26 -8.49 -2.84
CA ASP A 738 27.20 -7.67 -2.22
C ASP A 738 27.33 -7.53 -0.70
N LEU A 739 28.23 -8.28 -0.05
CA LEU A 739 28.52 -8.16 1.38
C LEU A 739 30.01 -8.26 1.66
N LEU A 740 30.54 -7.29 2.43
CA LEU A 740 31.90 -7.35 2.96
C LEU A 740 31.86 -8.08 4.31
N LEU A 741 32.76 -9.03 4.54
CA LEU A 741 32.84 -9.75 5.81
C LEU A 741 33.61 -8.95 6.86
N PRO A 742 33.34 -9.13 8.16
CA PRO A 742 34.19 -8.56 9.20
C PRO A 742 35.60 -9.17 9.12
N CYS A 743 36.63 -8.34 8.98
CA CYS A 743 38.00 -8.81 8.97
C CYS A 743 38.36 -9.44 10.33
N ARG A 744 38.89 -10.67 10.34
CA ARG A 744 39.34 -11.36 11.56
C ARG A 744 40.39 -10.63 12.41
N HIS A 745 41.01 -9.58 11.85
CA HIS A 745 41.99 -8.72 12.52
C HIS A 745 41.39 -7.34 12.91
N GLY A 746 40.14 -7.05 12.53
CA GLY A 746 39.47 -5.76 12.73
C GLY A 746 40.33 -4.59 12.27
N SER A 747 40.32 -3.53 13.07
CA SER A 747 41.15 -2.33 12.90
C SER A 747 42.67 -2.58 13.00
N ARG A 748 43.11 -3.78 13.42
CA ARG A 748 44.54 -4.18 13.46
C ARG A 748 45.00 -4.89 12.18
N CYS A 749 44.19 -4.92 11.13
CA CYS A 749 44.57 -5.53 9.86
C CYS A 749 45.63 -4.71 9.12
N ASN A 750 46.73 -5.36 8.74
CA ASN A 750 47.82 -4.76 7.96
C ASN A 750 47.82 -5.19 6.48
N ILE A 751 46.83 -5.96 6.04
CA ILE A 751 46.68 -6.40 4.65
C ILE A 751 46.12 -5.23 3.82
N LYS A 752 46.95 -4.69 2.93
CA LYS A 752 46.60 -3.56 2.02
C LYS A 752 46.39 -4.00 0.57
N ASP A 753 46.09 -5.28 0.34
CA ASP A 753 45.68 -5.79 -0.97
C ASP A 753 44.29 -5.25 -1.33
N GLU A 754 44.11 -4.78 -2.57
CA GLU A 754 42.84 -4.31 -3.09
C GLU A 754 41.75 -5.39 -3.00
N LYS A 755 42.13 -6.65 -3.27
CA LYS A 755 41.23 -7.82 -3.16
C LYS A 755 40.82 -8.12 -1.72
N HIS A 756 41.55 -7.61 -0.72
CA HIS A 756 41.15 -7.68 0.68
C HIS A 756 40.07 -6.62 0.98
N GLY A 757 40.26 -5.38 0.52
CA GLY A 757 39.26 -4.31 0.68
C GLY A 757 37.93 -4.62 -0.02
N LEU A 758 37.98 -5.23 -1.21
CA LEU A 758 36.79 -5.67 -1.97
C LEU A 758 36.00 -6.82 -1.32
N ARG A 759 36.47 -7.36 -0.19
CA ARG A 759 35.92 -8.54 0.50
C ARG A 759 35.71 -8.38 2.00
N TYR A 760 36.42 -7.49 2.67
CA TYR A 760 36.40 -7.36 4.13
C TYR A 760 36.38 -5.91 4.61
N HIS A 761 35.53 -5.61 5.61
CA HIS A 761 35.58 -4.35 6.36
C HIS A 761 36.44 -4.49 7.64
N HIS A 762 36.96 -3.36 8.12
CA HIS A 762 37.83 -3.30 9.30
C HIS A 762 37.20 -2.59 10.50
N ASP A 763 36.07 -1.91 10.32
CA ASP A 763 35.28 -1.38 11.42
C ASP A 763 34.65 -2.54 12.20
N ALA A 764 35.05 -2.70 13.46
CA ALA A 764 34.57 -3.74 14.36
C ALA A 764 33.29 -3.35 15.12
N THR A 765 32.80 -2.11 14.96
CA THR A 765 31.51 -1.66 15.50
C THR A 765 30.35 -2.01 14.58
N LEU A 766 30.60 -2.17 13.27
CA LEU A 766 29.55 -2.45 12.29
C LEU A 766 29.13 -3.94 12.31
N LYS A 767 27.82 -4.18 12.45
CA LYS A 767 27.17 -5.48 12.32
C LYS A 767 26.01 -5.41 11.35
N TYR A 768 25.97 -6.37 10.42
CA TYR A 768 24.83 -6.56 9.54
C TYR A 768 23.69 -7.23 10.32
N ILE A 769 22.54 -6.57 10.38
CA ILE A 769 21.30 -7.07 10.97
C ILE A 769 20.35 -7.35 9.80
N LEU A 770 19.81 -8.56 9.74
CA LEU A 770 18.68 -8.87 8.87
C LEU A 770 17.41 -8.77 9.72
N ASN A 771 16.59 -7.78 9.43
CA ASN A 771 15.30 -7.50 10.07
C ASN A 771 14.21 -7.36 9.00
N ASP A 772 13.01 -7.01 9.44
CA ASP A 772 11.82 -6.99 8.59
C ASP A 772 11.89 -5.86 7.53
N ASP A 773 12.70 -4.83 7.78
CA ASP A 773 13.08 -3.77 6.82
C ASP A 773 14.12 -4.22 5.75
N GLY A 774 14.63 -5.46 5.82
CA GLY A 774 15.69 -5.98 4.96
C GLY A 774 17.04 -6.12 5.68
N LEU A 775 18.16 -5.84 4.98
CA LEU A 775 19.51 -5.96 5.55
C LEU A 775 20.09 -4.59 5.90
N GLN A 776 20.04 -4.23 7.17
CA GLN A 776 20.61 -2.99 7.71
C GLN A 776 22.05 -3.21 8.21
N LEU A 777 22.89 -2.18 8.11
CA LEU A 777 24.25 -2.17 8.67
C LEU A 777 24.29 -1.22 9.88
N ALA A 778 24.12 -1.78 11.07
CA ALA A 778 24.04 -1.03 12.32
C ALA A 778 25.39 -0.96 13.04
N LYS A 779 25.57 0.04 13.91
CA LYS A 779 26.64 0.03 14.91
C LYS A 779 26.16 -0.75 16.14
N ALA A 780 26.97 -1.68 16.62
CA ALA A 780 26.69 -2.46 17.81
C ALA A 780 26.85 -1.61 19.08
N ASP A 781 25.75 -1.43 19.82
CA ASP A 781 25.77 -0.72 21.10
C ASP A 781 26.59 -1.50 22.15
N CYS A 782 27.67 -0.88 22.65
CA CYS A 782 28.66 -1.49 23.54
C CYS A 782 28.15 -1.82 24.96
N ARG A 783 26.83 -1.85 25.21
CA ARG A 783 26.24 -1.78 26.56
C ARG A 783 25.70 -3.11 27.12
N ASP A 784 25.23 -4.06 26.32
CA ASP A 784 24.45 -5.20 26.84
C ASP A 784 25.24 -6.49 27.16
N ASP A 785 26.44 -6.69 26.62
CA ASP A 785 27.21 -7.95 26.77
C ASP A 785 27.67 -8.28 28.22
N ARG A 786 27.42 -7.39 29.19
CA ARG A 786 27.72 -7.61 30.61
C ARG A 786 26.67 -8.42 31.40
N ARG A 787 25.49 -8.72 30.83
CA ARG A 787 24.38 -9.31 31.62
C ARG A 787 24.25 -10.84 31.63
N ASN A 788 24.93 -11.58 30.74
CA ASN A 788 24.67 -13.02 30.52
C ASN A 788 25.79 -13.99 30.95
N ARG A 789 26.47 -13.76 32.09
CA ARG A 789 27.41 -14.75 32.70
C ARG A 789 27.41 -14.79 34.24
N SER A 790 26.27 -15.05 34.88
CA SER A 790 26.25 -15.31 36.34
C SER A 790 25.01 -16.02 36.90
N VAL A 791 24.88 -17.35 36.72
CA VAL A 791 24.28 -18.27 37.73
C VAL A 791 24.91 -19.66 37.60
N ALA A 792 25.63 -20.11 38.63
CA ALA A 792 25.89 -21.51 38.96
C ALA A 792 26.26 -21.63 40.46
N ALA A 793 25.88 -22.73 41.11
CA ALA A 793 26.01 -22.97 42.56
C ALA A 793 27.46 -22.76 43.11
N SER A 794 27.75 -22.22 44.31
CA SER A 794 27.08 -22.04 45.63
C SER A 794 27.44 -23.07 46.73
N SER A 795 28.55 -22.82 47.43
CA SER A 795 28.96 -23.38 48.75
C SER A 795 30.32 -22.77 49.16
N SER A 796 30.70 -22.52 50.42
CA SER A 796 29.97 -22.52 51.71
C SER A 796 30.88 -21.92 52.81
N ALA A 797 30.28 -21.24 53.80
CA ALA A 797 30.71 -21.06 55.20
C ALA A 797 32.14 -20.55 55.60
N GLU A 798 32.11 -19.53 56.48
CA GLU A 798 32.90 -19.36 57.72
C GLU A 798 34.36 -18.81 57.75
N ALA A 799 34.45 -17.66 58.45
CA ALA A 799 35.38 -17.28 59.53
C ALA A 799 36.88 -17.01 59.26
N GLY A 800 37.41 -16.01 60.01
CA GLY A 800 38.86 -15.79 60.19
C GLY A 800 39.31 -14.32 60.12
N LEU A 801 39.42 -13.64 61.27
CA LEU A 801 40.37 -12.53 61.42
C LEU A 801 41.76 -13.12 61.63
N GLU A 802 42.82 -12.51 61.05
CA GLU A 802 43.86 -11.81 61.82
C GLU A 802 44.91 -11.13 60.90
N SER A 803 46.00 -10.62 61.46
CA SER A 803 46.75 -9.49 60.89
C SER A 803 48.21 -9.77 60.45
N LYS A 804 48.64 -8.97 59.47
CA LYS A 804 49.99 -8.43 59.14
C LYS A 804 51.23 -8.87 59.99
N PRO A 805 52.47 -8.70 59.47
CA PRO A 805 52.95 -8.75 58.07
C PRO A 805 54.39 -9.35 57.90
N LYS A 806 54.87 -9.55 56.65
CA LYS A 806 56.24 -9.15 56.22
C LYS A 806 56.51 -9.32 54.71
N GLN A 807 57.26 -8.34 54.16
CA GLN A 807 58.34 -8.36 53.13
C GLN A 807 58.40 -9.51 52.08
N SER A 808 58.74 -9.27 50.80
CA SER A 808 59.12 -8.05 50.03
C SER A 808 59.04 -8.34 48.50
N GLY A 809 59.14 -7.35 47.57
CA GLY A 809 59.16 -7.71 46.13
C GLY A 809 58.97 -6.71 44.96
N ARG A 810 59.20 -5.39 45.10
CA ARG A 810 59.60 -4.44 44.03
C ARG A 810 58.96 -4.46 42.59
N GLN A 811 58.05 -3.50 42.36
CA GLN A 811 57.85 -2.61 41.18
C GLN A 811 58.12 -3.06 39.72
N LEU A 812 57.14 -2.76 38.84
CA LEU A 812 57.18 -2.03 37.53
C LEU A 812 55.92 -2.41 36.71
N GLY A 813 55.17 -1.54 36.01
CA GLY A 813 55.21 -0.07 35.88
C GLY A 813 54.86 0.39 34.46
N TYR A 814 53.62 0.85 34.20
CA TYR A 814 53.23 1.55 32.97
C TYR A 814 52.04 2.50 33.24
N SER A 815 51.88 3.54 32.41
CA SER A 815 51.11 4.75 32.71
C SER A 815 49.65 4.75 32.25
N ASP A 816 48.80 5.46 33.00
CA ASP A 816 47.50 5.93 32.52
C ASP A 816 47.62 6.86 31.31
N VAL A 817 46.55 6.94 30.51
CA VAL A 817 46.40 7.89 29.40
C VAL A 817 45.39 8.95 29.81
N ASP A 818 45.83 10.21 29.84
CA ASP A 818 44.94 11.34 30.12
C ASP A 818 44.09 11.67 28.89
N PHE A 819 42.77 11.67 29.06
CA PHE A 819 41.80 12.00 28.01
C PHE A 819 41.46 13.50 27.94
N SER A 820 41.88 14.30 28.94
CA SER A 820 41.59 15.74 29.01
C SER A 820 42.06 16.50 27.76
N ALA A 821 43.24 16.15 27.22
CA ALA A 821 43.82 16.81 26.04
C ALA A 821 42.99 16.62 24.76
N ILE A 822 42.37 15.46 24.57
CA ILE A 822 41.48 15.20 23.41
C ILE A 822 40.17 15.97 23.59
N GLN A 823 39.69 16.09 24.83
CA GLN A 823 38.49 16.85 25.14
C GLN A 823 38.70 18.36 24.95
N ALA A 824 39.91 18.86 25.23
CA ALA A 824 40.33 20.23 24.93
C ALA A 824 40.43 20.53 23.42
N GLU A 825 41.08 19.68 22.61
CA GLU A 825 41.20 19.94 21.15
C GLU A 825 39.83 19.94 20.43
N VAL A 826 38.84 19.22 20.97
CA VAL A 826 37.46 19.25 20.47
C VAL A 826 36.74 20.53 20.93
N GLN A 827 36.99 21.00 22.16
CA GLN A 827 36.39 22.23 22.68
C GLN A 827 36.94 23.48 21.98
N ASP A 828 38.26 23.63 21.84
CA ASP A 828 38.90 24.75 21.12
C ASP A 828 38.29 24.99 19.72
N ARG A 829 37.87 23.92 19.02
CA ARG A 829 37.26 23.97 17.68
C ARG A 829 35.75 24.22 17.67
N ILE A 830 35.08 24.09 18.82
CA ILE A 830 33.69 24.50 19.02
C ILE A 830 33.67 25.98 19.40
N ASP A 831 34.59 26.39 20.28
CA ASP A 831 34.79 27.77 20.71
C ASP A 831 35.14 28.68 19.51
N ASP A 832 35.99 28.20 18.58
CA ASP A 832 36.31 28.89 17.30
C ASP A 832 35.09 28.99 16.33
N MET A 833 33.95 28.37 16.65
CA MET A 833 32.67 28.51 15.93
C MET A 833 31.57 29.26 16.71
N GLU A 834 31.80 29.67 17.97
CA GLU A 834 30.82 30.39 18.81
C GLU A 834 30.44 31.79 18.27
N GLY A 835 31.00 32.23 17.15
CA GLY A 835 30.58 33.43 16.41
C GLY A 835 29.58 33.19 15.26
N ILE A 836 29.50 31.98 14.70
CA ILE A 836 28.89 31.74 13.38
C ILE A 836 27.42 31.33 13.46
N TYR A 837 27.02 30.59 14.49
CA TYR A 837 25.69 29.96 14.58
C TYR A 837 24.87 30.46 15.78
N ASN A 838 23.54 30.43 15.68
CA ASN A 838 22.66 30.75 16.80
C ASN A 838 22.46 29.53 17.70
N ASP A 839 22.82 29.65 18.98
CA ASP A 839 22.77 28.57 19.95
C ASP A 839 21.34 28.12 20.26
N ALA A 840 20.38 29.06 20.21
CA ALA A 840 18.95 28.75 20.29
C ALA A 840 18.47 27.86 19.14
N ALA A 841 18.97 28.08 17.92
CA ALA A 841 18.64 27.26 16.75
C ALA A 841 19.30 25.87 16.81
N ILE A 842 20.52 25.76 17.35
CA ILE A 842 21.21 24.49 17.60
C ILE A 842 20.51 23.68 18.70
N ALA A 843 20.11 24.33 19.79
CA ALA A 843 19.41 23.70 20.92
C ALA A 843 17.93 23.37 20.63
N GLY A 844 17.35 23.96 19.58
CA GLY A 844 15.91 23.88 19.30
C GLY A 844 15.05 24.65 20.30
N ASP A 845 15.62 25.62 21.02
CA ASP A 845 14.94 26.39 22.07
C ASP A 845 14.11 27.55 21.48
N PHE A 846 13.04 27.17 20.78
CA PHE A 846 12.10 28.11 20.15
C PHE A 846 10.97 28.56 21.09
N LYS A 847 11.08 28.34 22.42
CA LYS A 847 9.96 28.55 23.37
C LYS A 847 9.44 29.99 23.43
N ASP A 848 10.33 30.96 23.17
CA ASP A 848 10.06 32.39 23.17
C ASP A 848 9.95 32.97 21.74
N ALA A 849 10.09 32.12 20.71
CA ALA A 849 10.05 32.53 19.32
C ALA A 849 8.61 32.82 18.87
N LYS A 850 8.41 33.96 18.19
CA LYS A 850 7.18 34.18 17.41
C LYS A 850 7.20 33.22 16.22
N LEU A 851 6.24 32.31 16.13
CA LEU A 851 6.17 31.39 14.98
C LEU A 851 5.35 31.99 13.83
N ASP A 852 5.67 31.59 12.60
CA ASP A 852 4.88 31.86 11.41
C ASP A 852 3.66 30.92 11.30
N GLN A 853 2.86 31.11 10.24
CA GLN A 853 1.66 30.31 9.98
C GLN A 853 1.92 28.82 9.66
N TYR A 854 3.19 28.42 9.50
CA TYR A 854 3.62 27.05 9.26
C TYR A 854 4.36 26.44 10.48
N GLY A 855 4.62 27.24 11.53
CA GLY A 855 5.33 26.83 12.73
C GLY A 855 6.84 27.13 12.73
N ASN A 856 7.37 27.84 11.74
CA ASN A 856 8.77 28.24 11.71
C ASN A 856 9.01 29.46 12.61
N PRO A 857 10.14 29.56 13.33
CA PRO A 857 10.44 30.74 14.14
C PRO A 857 10.78 31.96 13.28
N ILE A 858 10.27 33.13 13.67
CA ILE A 858 10.46 34.42 13.00
C ILE A 858 11.55 35.21 13.73
N GLY A 859 12.73 35.34 13.12
CA GLY A 859 13.81 36.20 13.60
C GLY A 859 15.18 35.70 13.15
N GLY A 860 16.13 36.62 12.92
CA GLY A 860 17.50 36.27 12.53
C GLY A 860 18.24 35.43 13.58
N ASP A 861 17.80 35.53 14.84
CA ASP A 861 18.31 34.84 16.02
C ASP A 861 17.87 33.35 16.09
N PHE A 862 16.93 32.94 15.24
CA PHE A 862 16.43 31.55 15.16
C PHE A 862 16.82 30.83 13.86
N ASP A 863 17.41 31.53 12.89
CA ASP A 863 18.15 30.90 11.80
C ASP A 863 19.34 30.11 12.34
N LEU A 864 19.82 29.10 11.63
CA LEU A 864 21.02 28.39 12.07
C LEU A 864 22.25 29.32 12.17
N ALA A 865 22.41 30.26 11.24
CA ALA A 865 23.55 31.19 11.18
C ALA A 865 23.19 32.59 11.71
N ARG A 866 24.12 33.23 12.42
CA ARG A 866 23.98 34.60 12.92
C ARG A 866 24.00 35.62 11.78
N ASP A 867 23.44 36.80 12.03
CA ASP A 867 23.60 37.94 11.12
C ASP A 867 25.09 38.35 11.08
N GLY A 868 25.60 38.69 9.89
CA GLY A 868 27.03 38.94 9.65
C GLY A 868 27.96 37.71 9.61
N ALA A 869 27.49 36.50 9.94
CA ALA A 869 28.33 35.30 10.10
C ALA A 869 29.18 34.87 8.88
N PHE A 870 28.86 35.38 7.68
CA PHE A 870 29.57 35.10 6.44
C PHE A 870 30.13 36.36 5.76
N GLU A 871 30.49 37.40 6.52
CA GLU A 871 31.16 38.59 5.98
C GLU A 871 32.39 38.22 5.13
N GLY A 872 32.52 38.85 3.95
CA GLY A 872 33.57 38.57 2.96
C GLY A 872 33.30 37.36 2.05
N PHE A 873 32.35 36.47 2.37
CA PHE A 873 31.94 35.40 1.44
C PHE A 873 31.05 35.96 0.33
N LYS A 874 31.41 35.66 -0.92
CA LYS A 874 30.72 36.20 -2.11
C LYS A 874 29.94 35.13 -2.85
N ILE A 875 28.67 35.40 -3.17
CA ILE A 875 27.77 34.50 -3.90
C ILE A 875 27.39 35.12 -5.26
N LEU A 876 27.48 34.34 -6.33
CA LEU A 876 26.98 34.71 -7.66
C LEU A 876 25.71 33.93 -7.99
N VAL A 877 24.64 34.60 -8.41
CA VAL A 877 23.34 33.96 -8.70
C VAL A 877 22.90 34.20 -10.15
N LEU A 878 22.82 33.15 -10.96
CA LEU A 878 22.13 33.18 -12.25
C LEU A 878 20.65 32.85 -12.06
N CYS A 879 19.80 33.78 -12.48
CA CYS A 879 18.36 33.62 -12.57
C CYS A 879 17.94 33.79 -14.04
N ALA A 880 17.92 32.69 -14.81
CA ALA A 880 17.78 32.68 -16.29
C ALA A 880 16.37 33.03 -16.81
N TYR A 881 15.73 34.03 -16.21
CA TYR A 881 14.43 34.58 -16.55
C TYR A 881 14.60 35.98 -17.16
N HIS A 882 13.62 36.40 -17.97
CA HIS A 882 13.62 37.73 -18.64
C HIS A 882 13.71 38.91 -17.65
N SER A 883 13.34 38.69 -16.40
CA SER A 883 13.63 39.54 -15.24
C SER A 883 13.98 38.63 -14.06
N MET A 884 14.68 39.15 -13.05
CA MET A 884 14.80 38.41 -11.78
C MET A 884 13.43 38.13 -11.16
N HIS A 885 13.31 37.02 -10.43
CA HIS A 885 12.12 36.72 -9.63
C HIS A 885 12.00 37.73 -8.48
N GLY A 886 10.80 38.28 -8.24
CA GLY A 886 10.58 39.33 -7.22
C GLY A 886 11.06 38.89 -5.84
N ASP A 887 10.66 37.69 -5.41
CA ASP A 887 11.01 37.04 -4.15
C ASP A 887 12.53 36.89 -3.95
N LEU A 888 13.27 36.60 -5.02
CA LEU A 888 14.74 36.45 -4.97
C LEU A 888 15.42 37.79 -4.68
N VAL A 889 14.92 38.88 -5.29
CA VAL A 889 15.44 40.25 -5.11
C VAL A 889 15.02 40.85 -3.77
N SER A 890 13.80 40.59 -3.31
CA SER A 890 13.20 41.25 -2.13
C SER A 890 13.28 40.43 -0.85
N LEU A 891 13.46 39.11 -0.91
CA LEU A 891 13.56 38.24 0.28
C LEU A 891 14.94 37.59 0.38
N THR A 892 15.30 36.76 -0.60
CA THR A 892 16.47 35.88 -0.50
C THR A 892 17.78 36.66 -0.49
N ILE A 893 17.91 37.69 -1.32
CA ILE A 893 19.14 38.51 -1.39
C ILE A 893 19.33 39.41 -0.15
N PRO A 894 18.29 40.11 0.36
CA PRO A 894 18.38 40.81 1.63
C PRO A 894 18.77 39.92 2.81
N GLU A 895 18.15 38.74 2.95
CA GLU A 895 18.50 37.81 4.04
C GLU A 895 19.92 37.24 3.89
N LEU A 896 20.36 36.86 2.69
CA LEU A 896 21.76 36.46 2.46
C LEU A 896 22.75 37.58 2.82
N ARG A 897 22.47 38.84 2.45
CA ARG A 897 23.31 39.99 2.78
C ARG A 897 23.31 40.29 4.28
N LYS A 898 22.18 40.11 4.96
CA LYS A 898 22.03 40.21 6.42
C LYS A 898 22.84 39.13 7.15
N LYS A 899 22.97 37.92 6.59
CA LYS A 899 23.95 36.90 7.03
C LYS A 899 25.40 37.19 6.62
N GLY A 900 25.69 38.34 6.02
CA GLY A 900 27.04 38.80 5.65
C GLY A 900 27.48 38.54 4.21
N PHE A 901 26.71 37.81 3.40
CA PHE A 901 27.13 37.45 2.04
C PHE A 901 27.11 38.62 1.05
N GLU A 902 28.21 38.83 0.33
CA GLU A 902 28.25 39.70 -0.84
C GLU A 902 27.58 39.00 -2.04
N VAL A 903 26.29 39.26 -2.26
CA VAL A 903 25.52 38.63 -3.35
C VAL A 903 25.49 39.51 -4.61
N GLN A 904 26.04 38.98 -5.72
CA GLN A 904 25.87 39.48 -7.09
C GLN A 904 24.89 38.61 -7.88
N THR A 905 24.19 39.22 -8.84
CA THR A 905 23.14 38.58 -9.63
C THR A 905 23.34 38.81 -11.13
N CYS A 906 22.93 37.82 -11.92
CA CYS A 906 22.91 37.89 -13.38
C CYS A 906 21.58 37.32 -13.89
N THR A 907 20.99 37.94 -14.91
CA THR A 907 19.85 37.36 -15.64
C THR A 907 20.28 36.70 -16.94
N LYS A 908 21.45 37.06 -17.49
CA LYS A 908 22.03 36.44 -18.68
C LYS A 908 23.20 35.51 -18.35
N GLU A 909 23.36 34.48 -19.16
CA GLU A 909 24.41 33.47 -19.04
C GLU A 909 25.81 34.04 -19.36
N ASP A 910 25.90 35.00 -20.29
CA ASP A 910 27.17 35.66 -20.65
C ASP A 910 27.70 36.55 -19.51
N GLU A 911 26.80 37.30 -18.85
CA GLU A 911 27.11 38.11 -17.66
C GLU A 911 27.60 37.23 -16.51
N PHE A 912 26.91 36.11 -16.28
CA PHE A 912 27.29 35.13 -15.26
C PHE A 912 28.64 34.49 -15.56
N THR A 913 28.88 34.04 -16.80
CA THR A 913 30.17 33.42 -17.17
C THR A 913 31.33 34.42 -17.20
N ALA A 914 31.08 35.70 -17.45
CA ALA A 914 32.06 36.76 -17.20
C ALA A 914 32.40 36.87 -15.71
N ALA A 915 31.39 36.98 -14.83
CA ALA A 915 31.60 37.08 -13.38
C ALA A 915 32.26 35.82 -12.77
N LEU A 916 32.04 34.62 -13.31
CA LEU A 916 32.78 33.41 -12.91
C LEU A 916 34.29 33.52 -13.20
N ARG A 917 34.68 34.19 -14.29
CA ARG A 917 36.10 34.35 -14.70
C ARG A 917 36.88 35.35 -13.86
N GLU A 918 36.20 36.29 -13.20
CA GLU A 918 36.82 37.23 -12.25
C GLU A 918 37.48 36.51 -11.07
N GLY A 919 37.03 35.31 -10.73
CA GLY A 919 37.60 34.54 -9.63
C GLY A 919 37.31 35.12 -8.24
N SER A 920 36.35 36.04 -8.12
CA SER A 920 35.92 36.73 -6.89
C SER A 920 34.88 35.95 -6.06
N PHE A 921 34.11 35.05 -6.69
CA PHE A 921 32.97 34.38 -6.04
C PHE A 921 33.31 33.03 -5.41
N HIS A 922 32.75 32.76 -4.23
CA HIS A 922 33.00 31.54 -3.43
C HIS A 922 31.98 30.44 -3.76
N VAL A 923 30.74 30.83 -4.06
CA VAL A 923 29.64 29.92 -4.41
C VAL A 923 28.86 30.49 -5.60
N ALA A 924 28.48 29.64 -6.55
CA ALA A 924 27.64 29.98 -7.69
C ALA A 924 26.29 29.23 -7.61
N TRP A 925 25.18 29.96 -7.70
CA TRP A 925 23.82 29.42 -7.72
C TRP A 925 23.24 29.55 -9.13
N ILE A 926 22.65 28.48 -9.66
CA ILE A 926 22.07 28.44 -11.01
C ILE A 926 20.59 28.03 -10.91
N ILE A 927 19.70 28.94 -11.25
CA ILE A 927 18.24 28.74 -11.19
C ILE A 927 17.70 28.59 -12.62
N SER A 928 17.08 27.45 -12.92
CA SER A 928 16.59 27.12 -14.27
C SER A 928 15.47 28.08 -14.73
N GLY A 929 15.61 28.67 -15.91
CA GLY A 929 14.58 29.51 -16.53
C GLY A 929 13.81 28.83 -17.67
N LYS A 930 12.99 29.63 -18.39
CA LYS A 930 12.16 29.17 -19.53
C LYS A 930 12.91 28.98 -20.84
N CYS A 931 14.10 29.54 -20.95
CA CYS A 931 14.90 29.63 -22.17
C CYS A 931 16.38 29.61 -21.83
N PHE A 932 17.21 29.20 -22.78
CA PHE A 932 18.66 29.34 -22.73
C PHE A 932 19.06 30.23 -23.91
N ALA A 933 19.76 31.33 -23.68
CA ALA A 933 20.04 32.35 -24.68
C ALA A 933 21.51 32.41 -25.13
N GLY A 934 22.45 31.93 -24.29
CA GLY A 934 23.89 31.96 -24.58
C GLY A 934 24.43 30.69 -25.26
N ASP A 935 25.76 30.59 -25.36
CA ASP A 935 26.45 29.36 -25.78
C ASP A 935 26.45 28.33 -24.63
N LYS A 936 25.74 27.21 -24.86
CA LYS A 936 25.59 26.09 -23.95
C LYS A 936 26.92 25.40 -23.61
N ALA A 937 27.84 25.30 -24.57
CA ALA A 937 29.15 24.68 -24.39
C ALA A 937 30.09 25.60 -23.61
N ALA A 938 30.13 26.90 -23.94
CA ALA A 938 30.88 27.90 -23.19
C ALA A 938 30.38 27.99 -21.74
N PHE A 939 29.06 28.01 -21.50
CA PHE A 939 28.48 28.02 -20.16
C PHE A 939 28.92 26.83 -19.31
N VAL A 940 28.79 25.59 -19.83
CA VAL A 940 29.22 24.38 -19.12
C VAL A 940 30.74 24.38 -18.89
N SER A 941 31.54 24.94 -19.81
CA SER A 941 32.99 25.14 -19.63
C SER A 941 33.32 26.04 -18.44
N GLU A 942 32.73 27.23 -18.33
CA GLU A 942 33.12 28.17 -17.28
C GLU A 942 32.59 27.75 -15.91
N VAL A 943 31.38 27.18 -15.85
CA VAL A 943 30.83 26.59 -14.62
C VAL A 943 31.70 25.41 -14.14
N ARG A 944 32.22 24.60 -15.07
CA ARG A 944 33.20 23.53 -14.77
C ARG A 944 34.49 24.11 -14.18
N LYS A 945 35.14 25.06 -14.84
CA LYS A 945 36.39 25.70 -14.37
C LYS A 945 36.25 26.31 -12.98
N PHE A 946 35.11 26.96 -12.72
CA PHE A 946 34.80 27.53 -11.41
C PHE A 946 34.78 26.47 -10.31
N HIS A 947 34.15 25.31 -10.57
CA HIS A 947 34.12 24.20 -9.64
C HIS A 947 35.48 23.50 -9.46
N GLU A 948 36.25 23.34 -10.55
CA GLU A 948 37.62 22.80 -10.54
C GLU A 948 38.55 23.64 -9.68
N ALA A 949 38.34 24.95 -9.62
CA ALA A 949 39.03 25.87 -8.70
C ALA A 949 38.59 25.73 -7.22
N GLY A 950 37.86 24.67 -6.86
CA GLY A 950 37.46 24.34 -5.49
C GLY A 950 36.20 25.04 -4.98
N ARG A 951 35.44 25.71 -5.87
CA ARG A 951 34.33 26.60 -5.50
C ARG A 951 32.98 25.89 -5.50
N GLY A 952 32.06 26.40 -4.68
CA GLY A 952 30.75 25.78 -4.47
C GLY A 952 29.78 26.00 -5.62
N ILE A 953 28.98 24.98 -5.96
CA ILE A 953 27.85 25.09 -6.89
C ILE A 953 26.54 24.70 -6.19
N ARG A 954 25.45 25.39 -6.53
CA ARG A 954 24.06 25.04 -6.23
C ARG A 954 23.22 25.15 -7.51
N ILE A 955 22.32 24.21 -7.74
CA ILE A 955 21.44 24.17 -8.92
C ILE A 955 20.00 23.99 -8.42
N TYR A 956 19.09 24.82 -8.93
CA TYR A 956 17.67 24.83 -8.56
C TYR A 956 16.80 24.67 -9.81
N HIS A 957 15.80 23.79 -9.73
CA HIS A 957 14.87 23.47 -10.82
C HIS A 957 13.42 23.73 -10.41
N ILE A 958 12.62 24.38 -11.27
CA ILE A 958 11.24 24.77 -10.99
C ILE A 958 10.28 23.96 -11.88
N SER A 959 9.51 23.06 -11.26
CA SER A 959 8.76 21.97 -11.91
C SER A 959 7.44 22.36 -12.60
N TYR A 960 7.05 23.63 -12.60
CA TYR A 960 5.73 24.10 -13.08
C TYR A 960 5.67 24.55 -14.55
N ILE A 961 6.66 24.20 -15.37
CA ILE A 961 6.81 24.70 -16.76
C ILE A 961 7.12 23.53 -17.71
N PRO A 962 6.43 23.40 -18.88
CA PRO A 962 6.75 22.38 -19.88
C PRO A 962 8.20 22.48 -20.41
N MET A 963 8.83 21.33 -20.66
CA MET A 963 10.27 21.22 -20.90
C MET A 963 10.73 21.77 -22.27
N HIS A 964 11.60 22.78 -22.25
CA HIS A 964 12.46 23.13 -23.39
C HIS A 964 13.84 23.65 -22.93
N HIS A 965 14.93 22.98 -23.36
CA HIS A 965 16.34 23.39 -23.44
C HIS A 965 17.32 23.47 -22.22
N PRO A 966 17.24 24.36 -21.19
CA PRO A 966 18.34 24.51 -20.21
C PRO A 966 18.75 23.24 -19.45
N CYS A 967 17.84 22.30 -19.26
CA CYS A 967 18.06 21.12 -18.40
C CYS A 967 19.27 20.28 -18.82
N GLU A 968 19.52 20.07 -20.12
CA GLU A 968 20.65 19.26 -20.60
C GLU A 968 22.02 19.82 -20.18
N ALA A 969 22.15 21.14 -20.08
CA ALA A 969 23.36 21.80 -19.58
C ALA A 969 23.56 21.49 -18.08
N LEU A 970 22.48 21.59 -17.31
CA LEU A 970 22.46 21.30 -15.88
C LEU A 970 22.75 19.82 -15.60
N THR A 971 22.17 18.88 -16.36
CA THR A 971 22.51 17.45 -16.29
C THR A 971 24.00 17.20 -16.54
N SER A 972 24.59 17.94 -17.49
CA SER A 972 26.03 17.84 -17.82
C SER A 972 26.93 18.37 -16.68
N ILE A 973 26.47 19.39 -15.95
CA ILE A 973 27.18 19.95 -14.78
C ILE A 973 27.01 19.03 -13.55
N ILE A 974 25.81 18.50 -13.31
CA ILE A 974 25.50 17.58 -12.19
C ILE A 974 26.35 16.31 -12.26
N HIS A 975 26.44 15.68 -13.44
CA HIS A 975 27.35 14.54 -13.64
C HIS A 975 28.82 14.90 -13.36
N TYR A 976 29.25 16.13 -13.66
CA TYR A 976 30.63 16.55 -13.45
C TYR A 976 30.97 16.77 -11.97
N SER A 977 30.17 17.54 -11.24
CA SER A 977 30.40 17.83 -9.81
C SER A 977 30.42 16.56 -8.94
N TYR A 978 29.65 15.54 -9.30
CA TYR A 978 29.64 14.26 -8.59
C TYR A 978 30.98 13.50 -8.71
N ILE A 979 31.75 13.72 -9.77
CA ILE A 979 33.04 13.04 -10.01
C ILE A 979 34.17 13.72 -9.22
N CYS A 980 34.29 15.05 -9.29
CA CYS A 980 35.43 15.77 -8.70
C CYS A 980 35.50 15.71 -7.18
N GLY A 981 34.35 15.67 -6.48
CA GLY A 981 34.30 15.64 -5.01
C GLY A 981 35.05 14.47 -4.36
N ARG A 982 35.21 13.34 -5.07
CA ARG A 982 35.92 12.15 -4.57
C ARG A 982 37.45 12.24 -4.61
N ALA A 983 38.04 13.21 -5.33
CA ALA A 983 39.49 13.27 -5.54
C ALA A 983 40.26 14.02 -4.43
N SER A 984 39.74 15.18 -3.99
CA SER A 984 40.48 16.14 -3.16
C SER A 984 40.94 15.59 -1.79
N LEU A 985 40.13 14.73 -1.15
CA LEU A 985 40.35 14.27 0.22
C LEU A 985 41.59 13.35 0.43
N ARG A 986 42.22 12.83 -0.62
CA ARG A 986 43.26 11.79 -0.48
C ARG A 986 44.68 12.30 -0.19
N HIS A 987 44.97 13.60 -0.37
CA HIS A 987 46.36 14.08 -0.47
C HIS A 987 47.08 14.51 0.82
N ARG A 988 46.39 14.67 1.97
CA ARG A 988 47.00 15.34 3.16
C ARG A 988 47.61 14.42 4.25
N ALA A 989 47.48 13.09 4.18
CA ALA A 989 47.68 12.22 5.35
C ALA A 989 48.83 11.19 5.28
N SER A 990 49.70 11.22 4.27
CA SER A 990 50.62 10.11 3.97
C SER A 990 52.07 10.29 4.47
N ALA A 991 52.27 10.37 5.79
CA ALA A 991 53.61 10.41 6.39
C ALA A 991 53.71 9.63 7.73
N TRP A 992 53.98 8.31 7.66
CA TRP A 992 54.87 7.50 8.55
C TRP A 992 54.63 5.97 8.34
N LYS A 993 55.55 5.15 8.88
CA LYS A 993 55.68 3.66 8.83
C LYS A 993 56.49 3.24 10.10
N PRO A 994 56.52 1.96 10.60
CA PRO A 994 56.83 0.75 9.79
C PRO A 994 56.34 -0.63 10.35
N TYR A 995 56.94 -1.74 9.83
CA TYR A 995 57.17 -3.14 10.31
C TYR A 995 56.27 -3.84 11.39
N GLY A 996 56.13 -5.19 11.44
CA GLY A 996 56.68 -6.31 10.63
C GLY A 996 56.43 -7.72 11.26
N ALA A 997 57.21 -8.76 10.85
CA ALA A 997 57.30 -10.16 11.38
C ALA A 997 56.43 -11.31 10.78
N ARG A 998 56.73 -12.58 11.14
CA ARG A 998 56.50 -13.84 10.35
C ARG A 998 55.86 -15.03 11.13
N PRO A 999 55.34 -16.09 10.46
CA PRO A 999 54.68 -17.28 11.05
C PRO A 999 55.47 -18.62 10.98
N LEU A 1000 54.90 -19.74 11.48
CA LEU A 1000 55.44 -21.12 11.48
C LEU A 1000 54.40 -22.23 11.08
N ARG A 1001 54.83 -23.49 10.86
CA ARG A 1001 54.08 -24.62 10.24
C ARG A 1001 54.15 -25.98 10.98
N ARG A 1002 53.11 -26.84 10.84
CA ARG A 1002 53.04 -28.36 10.80
C ARG A 1002 51.57 -28.77 10.48
N ALA A 1003 51.13 -29.89 9.85
CA ALA A 1003 51.65 -31.23 9.42
C ALA A 1003 51.55 -32.38 10.46
N SER A 1004 51.09 -33.62 10.16
CA SER A 1004 50.45 -34.25 8.96
C SER A 1004 50.04 -35.75 9.18
N LYS A 1005 49.20 -36.34 8.28
CA LYS A 1005 49.04 -37.80 7.86
C LYS A 1005 48.06 -38.80 8.57
N GLY A 1006 47.51 -39.71 7.73
CA GLY A 1006 46.91 -41.05 8.05
C GLY A 1006 45.39 -41.20 7.80
N LEU A 1007 44.77 -42.32 7.34
CA LEU A 1007 45.20 -43.62 6.74
C LEU A 1007 43.96 -44.32 6.05
N CYS A 1008 44.06 -45.50 5.39
CA CYS A 1008 42.99 -46.06 4.50
C CYS A 1008 42.96 -47.61 4.30
N ARG A 1009 41.76 -48.23 4.12
CA ARG A 1009 41.38 -49.55 3.46
C ARG A 1009 39.85 -49.85 3.68
N TYR A 1010 39.12 -50.84 3.10
CA TYR A 1010 39.33 -51.98 2.15
C TYR A 1010 37.96 -52.51 1.57
N CYS A 1011 37.89 -52.92 0.27
CA CYS A 1011 37.06 -54.00 -0.40
C CYS A 1011 35.51 -54.18 -0.14
N GLN A 1012 34.65 -54.82 -0.99
CA GLN A 1012 34.67 -55.37 -2.37
C GLN A 1012 33.21 -55.55 -2.95
N ALA A 1013 33.06 -55.98 -4.23
CA ALA A 1013 31.79 -56.27 -4.96
C ALA A 1013 31.80 -57.73 -5.55
N PRO A 1014 31.10 -58.23 -6.64
CA PRO A 1014 30.40 -57.59 -7.81
C PRO A 1014 29.14 -58.33 -8.43
N ARG A 1015 28.71 -57.92 -9.66
CA ARG A 1015 27.81 -58.59 -10.69
C ARG A 1015 26.27 -58.42 -10.59
N GLY A 1016 25.50 -58.34 -11.69
CA GLY A 1016 25.86 -58.21 -13.14
C GLY A 1016 24.67 -58.41 -14.14
N CYS A 1017 24.92 -58.18 -15.45
CA CYS A 1017 24.07 -58.45 -16.65
C CYS A 1017 22.82 -57.55 -16.90
N ASP A 1018 22.32 -57.31 -18.13
CA ASP A 1018 22.94 -57.06 -19.47
C ASP A 1018 21.89 -56.54 -20.52
N HIS A 1019 22.35 -55.92 -21.64
CA HIS A 1019 21.72 -55.72 -22.98
C HIS A 1019 21.76 -54.29 -23.64
N LEU A 1020 22.67 -54.14 -24.61
CA LEU A 1020 22.58 -53.52 -25.97
C LEU A 1020 21.36 -52.59 -26.31
N LEU A 1021 21.52 -51.28 -26.63
CA LEU A 1021 21.97 -50.62 -27.91
C LEU A 1021 20.90 -50.55 -29.05
N PRO A 1022 20.95 -49.63 -30.07
CA PRO A 1022 21.73 -48.36 -30.23
C PRO A 1022 21.02 -47.14 -30.91
N ARG A 1023 21.54 -45.90 -30.67
CA ARG A 1023 21.62 -44.72 -31.62
C ARG A 1023 20.28 -44.10 -32.14
N SER A 1024 20.22 -42.93 -32.80
CA SER A 1024 21.22 -41.92 -33.26
C SER A 1024 20.73 -40.47 -33.08
N CYS A 1025 21.63 -39.49 -33.22
CA CYS A 1025 21.35 -38.04 -33.09
C CYS A 1025 20.81 -37.39 -34.38
N SER A 1026 20.18 -36.23 -34.21
CA SER A 1026 20.39 -35.01 -35.03
C SER A 1026 20.29 -33.78 -34.13
#